data_AF-A0A6F8PM12-F1
#
_entry.id   AF-A0A6F8PM12-F1
#
_cell.length_a   1.000
_cell.length_b   1.000
_cell.length_c   1.000
_cell.angle_alpha   90.00
_cell.angle_beta   90.00
_cell.angle_gamma   90.00
#
_symmetry.space_group_name_H-M   'P 1'
#
loop_
_entity.id
_entity.type
_entity.pdbx_description
1 polymer ?
#
loop_
_entity_poly.entity_id
_entity_poly.type
_entity_poly.pdbx_seq_one_letter_code
_entity_poly.pdbx_strand_id
1 'polypeptide(L)'
;MANEIGSTLLNSLTNSTFDIGNMAKVLAEADVASQRSIVDKGKTKATTELDALKYLEINLQAFNSYVTDLSNPKLFSERQASSSNESVIKVTADETASLGSFSIESKQLAQAHNIVINTSYASPYDAISTGSLSISVGGQTFEPIVVDSSNNNLDSLQRTINSGDYGVTASIINNAGNYQLMFTSKQTGAAGEISMSGITEFDDFTTTAEAQDAVMVLNGLTISNSTNTFDEVVKGVSFTLNSAAAGQSQAINISQDPTKVTDAVKNFVDVYNQMNTILDELAKYDTSNLTPEQLESDEYKFYGDLAGNSTLREVRSNIKSSLSGAIDEISGNFNALSIVGMKFNLDGELELDEDTFNTVATSNMEALGQLFAKGGSSSDNLINFLSSSSSTQAGLYDLNITRLATRATSDPVAVTLGSDQQASGSRVTDNVAALTVGSGASFDLTIGGVVNSIALAEATYSSKQDLADAMQLEINNQFGSGFATVKFDTSQSRFEIQADPGKTTLSISNATGLDAQGFVTGDTYDGQGMMDLTSDESFSIKVDDSTTAEIDLAAGRYTLEDLAFQLTNNINNNTDIKASGNAVNITAIGSDSDGYSLIMTSNRYGGYSSLDITATTSNSGISFGIADTSKTGLSVDGTITTDLGTLNLGAYADQKDGRKINISDFAFIGSEPAEVRGLSFEVLGGSLNTTRQVSFAQGFASRLETTINDFFEQDTGVVARRTDTLSSKLSDYDERNTALDERYDKLEMKYRLQFSLLQSILSQSQSTRDSLTAQFSNN
;
A
#
# COMPACT_ATOMS: atom_id res chain seq x y z
N MET A 1 45.45 -48.60 24.50
CA MET A 1 46.77 -47.93 24.41
C MET A 1 47.86 -48.54 25.28
N ALA A 2 47.86 -48.48 26.63
CA ALA A 2 48.99 -49.03 27.42
C ALA A 2 49.21 -50.55 27.24
N ASN A 3 48.12 -51.32 27.06
CA ASN A 3 48.18 -52.77 26.89
C ASN A 3 48.65 -53.20 25.48
N GLU A 4 48.37 -52.38 24.45
CA GLU A 4 48.84 -52.59 23.07
C GLU A 4 50.30 -52.20 22.90
N ILE A 5 50.73 -51.09 23.51
CA ILE A 5 52.13 -50.67 23.54
C ILE A 5 53.01 -51.76 24.18
N GLY A 6 52.57 -52.33 25.31
CA GLY A 6 53.26 -53.42 25.99
C GLY A 6 53.33 -54.72 25.18
N SER A 7 52.24 -55.13 24.51
CA SER A 7 52.24 -56.35 23.68
C SER A 7 53.07 -56.21 22.41
N THR A 8 53.11 -55.01 21.81
CA THR A 8 53.88 -54.74 20.59
C THR A 8 55.39 -54.72 20.88
N LEU A 9 55.79 -54.12 22.01
CA LEU A 9 57.16 -54.14 22.50
C LEU A 9 57.62 -55.57 22.85
N LEU A 10 56.73 -56.36 23.47
CA LEU A 10 57.00 -57.76 23.81
C LEU A 10 57.12 -58.64 22.56
N ASN A 11 56.23 -58.48 21.57
CA ASN A 11 56.27 -59.20 20.30
C ASN A 11 57.51 -58.86 19.46
N SER A 12 58.01 -57.61 19.51
CA SER A 12 59.27 -57.23 18.85
C SER A 12 60.52 -57.80 19.53
N LEU A 13 60.41 -58.21 20.80
CA LEU A 13 61.52 -58.81 21.57
C LEU A 13 61.58 -60.34 21.41
N THR A 14 60.47 -61.01 21.07
CA THR A 14 60.37 -62.49 21.04
C THR A 14 60.60 -63.13 19.67
N ASN A 15 60.46 -62.38 18.57
CA ASN A 15 60.83 -62.83 17.23
C ASN A 15 62.21 -62.29 16.86
N SER A 16 63.15 -63.17 16.51
CA SER A 16 64.61 -62.97 16.37
C SER A 16 65.11 -61.90 15.36
N THR A 17 64.31 -60.88 15.03
CA THR A 17 64.68 -59.68 14.26
C THR A 17 64.27 -58.44 15.06
N PHE A 18 65.25 -57.70 15.56
CA PHE A 18 65.07 -56.46 16.33
C PHE A 18 64.40 -55.39 15.44
N ASP A 19 63.10 -55.15 15.61
CA ASP A 19 62.37 -54.13 14.83
C ASP A 19 62.53 -52.74 15.48
N ILE A 20 63.68 -52.13 15.19
CA ILE A 20 64.08 -50.80 15.66
C ILE A 20 63.04 -49.73 15.29
N GLY A 21 62.41 -49.86 14.12
CA GLY A 21 61.42 -48.90 13.66
C GLY A 21 60.19 -48.88 14.55
N ASN A 22 59.64 -50.05 14.85
CA ASN A 22 58.46 -50.15 15.71
C ASN A 22 58.74 -49.78 17.17
N MET A 23 59.88 -50.17 17.74
CA MET A 23 60.23 -49.81 19.12
C MET A 23 60.43 -48.30 19.30
N ALA A 24 61.08 -47.64 18.33
CA ALA A 24 61.26 -46.20 18.36
C ALA A 24 59.94 -45.43 18.30
N LYS A 25 59.00 -45.88 17.45
CA LYS A 25 57.65 -45.31 17.35
C LYS A 25 56.86 -45.45 18.64
N VAL A 26 56.91 -46.64 19.26
CA VAL A 26 56.19 -46.92 20.50
C VAL A 26 56.68 -46.07 21.68
N LEU A 27 58.00 -45.88 21.81
CA LEU A 27 58.56 -45.03 22.86
C LEU A 27 58.31 -43.53 22.59
N ALA A 28 58.41 -43.10 21.33
CA ALA A 28 58.07 -41.73 20.94
C ALA A 28 56.59 -41.42 21.25
N GLU A 29 55.69 -42.37 20.97
CA GLU A 29 54.25 -42.22 21.27
C GLU A 29 54.01 -42.13 22.78
N ALA A 30 54.61 -43.02 23.57
CA ALA A 30 54.46 -43.04 25.02
C ALA A 30 54.87 -41.70 25.67
N ASP A 31 55.90 -41.03 25.15
CA ASP A 31 56.40 -39.76 25.66
C ASP A 31 55.46 -38.57 25.40
N VAL A 32 54.65 -38.61 24.33
CA VAL A 32 53.71 -37.54 23.98
C VAL A 32 52.26 -37.87 24.36
N ALA A 33 51.93 -39.14 24.61
CA ALA A 33 50.56 -39.64 24.80
C ALA A 33 49.76 -38.89 25.87
N SER A 34 50.37 -38.54 27.02
CA SER A 34 49.66 -37.82 28.08
C SER A 34 49.29 -36.39 27.68
N GLN A 35 50.21 -35.67 27.02
CA GLN A 35 49.95 -34.31 26.56
C GLN A 35 48.95 -34.31 25.41
N ARG A 36 49.11 -35.26 24.47
CA ARG A 36 48.16 -35.47 23.37
C ARG A 36 46.76 -35.77 23.89
N SER A 37 46.62 -36.67 24.86
CA SER A 37 45.32 -36.98 25.47
C SER A 37 44.64 -35.78 26.13
N ILE A 38 45.40 -34.85 26.74
CA ILE A 38 44.83 -33.63 27.32
C ILE A 38 44.37 -32.67 26.22
N VAL A 39 45.21 -32.46 25.20
CA VAL A 39 44.88 -31.61 24.05
C VAL A 39 43.66 -32.15 23.31
N ASP A 40 43.64 -33.45 23.01
CA ASP A 40 42.53 -34.09 22.31
C ASP A 40 41.23 -34.01 23.11
N LYS A 41 41.26 -34.26 24.43
CA LYS A 41 40.07 -34.08 25.28
C LYS A 41 39.57 -32.64 25.28
N GLY A 42 40.50 -31.67 25.34
CA GLY A 42 40.18 -30.26 25.28
C GLY A 42 39.58 -29.86 23.94
N LYS A 43 40.16 -30.37 22.84
CA LYS A 43 39.70 -30.18 21.47
C LYS A 43 38.32 -30.77 21.28
N THR A 44 38.11 -32.04 21.63
CA THR A 44 36.79 -32.70 21.56
C THR A 44 35.75 -31.88 22.32
N LYS A 45 36.03 -31.48 23.57
CA LYS A 45 35.09 -30.65 24.34
C LYS A 45 34.77 -29.32 23.66
N ALA A 46 35.79 -28.63 23.15
CA ALA A 46 35.59 -27.34 22.48
C ALA A 46 34.83 -27.48 21.16
N THR A 47 35.08 -28.55 20.40
CA THR A 47 34.35 -28.89 19.17
C THR A 47 32.88 -29.17 19.48
N THR A 48 32.61 -30.04 20.46
CA THR A 48 31.25 -30.37 20.90
C THR A 48 30.47 -29.12 21.32
N GLU A 49 31.04 -28.28 22.20
CA GLU A 49 30.39 -27.04 22.62
C GLU A 49 30.16 -26.06 21.44
N LEU A 50 31.11 -25.97 20.51
CA LEU A 50 31.01 -25.07 19.35
C LEU A 50 29.91 -25.52 18.39
N ASP A 51 29.85 -26.81 18.08
CA ASP A 51 28.85 -27.35 17.15
C ASP A 51 27.44 -27.26 17.74
N ALA A 52 27.28 -27.50 19.05
CA ALA A 52 26.03 -27.30 19.75
C ALA A 52 25.59 -25.82 19.80
N LEU A 53 26.52 -24.87 19.94
CA LEU A 53 26.20 -23.44 19.86
C LEU A 53 25.80 -22.99 18.45
N LYS A 54 26.44 -23.54 17.41
CA LYS A 54 26.02 -23.30 16.02
C LYS A 54 24.64 -23.89 15.75
N TYR A 55 24.34 -25.06 16.31
CA TYR A 55 23.00 -25.63 16.24
C TYR A 55 21.97 -24.74 16.95
N LEU A 56 22.29 -24.24 18.14
CA LEU A 56 21.46 -23.26 18.84
C LEU A 56 21.26 -21.98 18.02
N GLU A 57 22.31 -21.46 17.40
CA GLU A 57 22.25 -20.29 16.52
C GLU A 57 21.26 -20.47 15.37
N ILE A 58 21.36 -21.59 14.64
CA ILE A 58 20.46 -21.90 13.52
C ILE A 58 19.00 -21.93 13.99
N ASN A 59 18.73 -22.58 15.12
CA ASN A 59 17.36 -22.67 15.65
C ASN A 59 16.86 -21.31 16.18
N LEU A 60 17.72 -20.49 16.79
CA LEU A 60 17.35 -19.15 17.25
C LEU A 60 17.07 -18.22 16.08
N GLN A 61 17.83 -18.32 14.99
CA GLN A 61 17.55 -17.59 13.75
C GLN A 61 16.22 -18.03 13.12
N ALA A 62 15.94 -19.34 13.11
CA ALA A 62 14.65 -19.86 12.65
C ALA A 62 13.49 -19.34 13.53
N PHE A 63 13.64 -19.37 14.86
CA PHE A 63 12.67 -18.80 15.79
C PHE A 63 12.46 -17.30 15.54
N ASN A 64 13.56 -16.54 15.35
CA ASN A 64 13.51 -15.09 15.12
C ASN A 64 12.67 -14.72 13.89
N SER A 65 12.61 -15.57 12.85
CA SER A 65 11.75 -15.33 11.68
C SER A 65 10.27 -15.22 12.08
N TYR A 66 9.78 -16.10 12.96
CA TYR A 66 8.40 -16.06 13.46
C TYR A 66 8.16 -14.88 14.40
N VAL A 67 9.18 -14.52 15.20
CA VAL A 67 9.13 -13.32 16.04
C VAL A 67 9.04 -12.06 15.19
N THR A 68 9.79 -12.01 14.09
CA THR A 68 9.79 -10.88 13.14
C THR A 68 8.40 -10.68 12.53
N ASP A 69 7.76 -11.76 12.08
CA ASP A 69 6.40 -11.71 11.53
C ASP A 69 5.39 -11.17 12.56
N LEU A 70 5.45 -11.64 13.80
CA LEU A 70 4.56 -11.19 14.88
C LEU A 70 4.89 -9.76 15.38
N SER A 71 6.14 -9.32 15.23
CA SER A 71 6.58 -7.98 15.59
C SER A 71 6.20 -6.91 14.55
N ASN A 72 5.66 -7.33 13.39
CA ASN A 72 5.29 -6.43 12.30
C ASN A 72 3.92 -5.77 12.57
N PRO A 73 3.85 -4.43 12.72
CA PRO A 73 2.60 -3.74 13.02
C PRO A 73 1.52 -3.94 11.95
N LYS A 74 1.92 -4.19 10.70
CA LYS A 74 0.98 -4.38 9.58
C LYS A 74 0.04 -5.55 9.79
N LEU A 75 0.51 -6.61 10.45
CA LEU A 75 -0.28 -7.80 10.76
C LEU A 75 -1.57 -7.46 11.54
N PHE A 76 -1.52 -6.43 12.38
CA PHE A 76 -2.62 -6.00 13.25
C PHE A 76 -3.49 -4.91 12.64
N SER A 77 -3.06 -4.30 11.54
CA SER A 77 -3.82 -3.26 10.83
C SER A 77 -4.54 -3.78 9.58
N GLU A 78 -4.41 -5.06 9.25
CA GLU A 78 -5.12 -5.63 8.10
C GLU A 78 -6.64 -5.52 8.27
N ARG A 79 -7.32 -5.31 7.14
CA ARG A 79 -8.78 -5.25 7.04
C ARG A 79 -9.27 -6.38 6.17
N GLN A 80 -10.45 -6.88 6.48
CA GLN A 80 -11.25 -7.66 5.55
C GLN A 80 -12.49 -6.85 5.18
N ALA A 81 -12.87 -6.93 3.91
CA ALA A 81 -14.16 -6.47 3.44
C ALA A 81 -14.93 -7.65 2.87
N SER A 82 -16.22 -7.71 3.20
CA SER A 82 -17.12 -8.77 2.73
C SER A 82 -18.39 -8.16 2.18
N SER A 83 -18.92 -8.79 1.14
CA SER A 83 -20.22 -8.44 0.54
C SER A 83 -21.20 -9.57 0.78
N SER A 84 -22.47 -9.25 1.05
CA SER A 84 -23.54 -10.25 1.09
C SER A 84 -23.74 -10.96 -0.26
N ASN A 85 -23.29 -10.35 -1.37
CA ASN A 85 -23.30 -10.94 -2.71
C ASN A 85 -22.19 -10.37 -3.61
N GLU A 86 -21.05 -11.05 -3.68
CA GLU A 86 -19.90 -10.64 -4.50
C GLU A 86 -20.15 -10.69 -6.03
N SER A 87 -21.15 -11.43 -6.49
CA SER A 87 -21.54 -11.44 -7.91
C SER A 87 -22.23 -10.13 -8.33
N VAL A 88 -22.72 -9.35 -7.38
CA VAL A 88 -23.30 -8.02 -7.62
C VAL A 88 -22.30 -6.93 -7.30
N ILE A 89 -21.72 -6.97 -6.09
CA ILE A 89 -20.77 -5.96 -5.62
C ILE A 89 -19.58 -6.66 -4.98
N LYS A 90 -18.40 -6.48 -5.56
CA LYS A 90 -17.14 -6.82 -4.93
C LYS A 90 -16.62 -5.61 -4.15
N VAL A 91 -16.07 -5.85 -2.97
CA VAL A 91 -15.46 -4.81 -2.13
C VAL A 91 -14.04 -5.22 -1.78
N THR A 92 -13.13 -4.24 -1.75
CA THR A 92 -11.81 -4.38 -1.17
C THR A 92 -11.56 -3.24 -0.20
N ALA A 93 -10.86 -3.51 0.89
CA ALA A 93 -10.46 -2.52 1.88
C ALA A 93 -8.97 -2.66 2.15
N ASP A 94 -8.27 -1.53 2.27
CA ASP A 94 -6.89 -1.48 2.72
C ASP A 94 -6.79 -1.23 4.24
N GLU A 95 -5.57 -1.16 4.78
CA GLU A 95 -5.33 -0.93 6.21
C GLU A 95 -5.89 0.41 6.75
N THR A 96 -6.17 1.37 5.87
CA THR A 96 -6.69 2.71 6.23
C THR A 96 -8.21 2.76 6.28
N ALA A 97 -8.89 1.72 5.79
CA ALA A 97 -10.34 1.64 5.82
C ALA A 97 -10.88 1.68 7.25
N SER A 98 -11.93 2.48 7.43
CA SER A 98 -12.68 2.55 8.68
C SER A 98 -13.56 1.31 8.84
N LEU A 99 -13.62 0.78 10.06
CA LEU A 99 -14.48 -0.35 10.40
C LEU A 99 -15.96 0.07 10.37
N GLY A 100 -16.83 -0.82 9.90
CA GLY A 100 -18.26 -0.54 9.86
C GLY A 100 -19.02 -1.38 8.84
N SER A 101 -20.33 -1.12 8.75
CA SER A 101 -21.20 -1.71 7.75
C SER A 101 -21.83 -0.66 6.86
N PHE A 102 -21.98 -1.00 5.59
CA PHE A 102 -22.60 -0.16 4.57
C PHE A 102 -23.71 -0.94 3.87
N SER A 103 -24.82 -0.28 3.57
CA SER A 103 -25.86 -0.79 2.71
C SER A 103 -25.68 -0.20 1.32
N ILE A 104 -25.40 -1.06 0.33
CA ILE A 104 -25.12 -0.62 -1.04
C ILE A 104 -26.09 -1.28 -2.02
N GLU A 105 -26.77 -0.48 -2.81
CA GLU A 105 -27.56 -0.93 -3.95
C GLU A 105 -26.80 -0.62 -5.25
N SER A 106 -26.59 -1.64 -6.09
CA SER A 106 -26.09 -1.45 -7.46
C SER A 106 -27.29 -1.20 -8.38
N LYS A 107 -27.56 0.06 -8.73
CA LYS A 107 -28.70 0.41 -9.59
C LYS A 107 -28.39 0.19 -11.06
N GLN A 108 -27.20 0.62 -11.46
CA GLN A 108 -26.81 0.71 -12.86
C GLN A 108 -25.30 0.53 -13.00
N LEU A 109 -24.88 -0.07 -14.11
CA LEU A 109 -23.47 -0.16 -14.50
C LEU A 109 -23.10 0.93 -15.49
N ALA A 110 -21.84 1.37 -15.41
CA ALA A 110 -21.23 2.19 -16.42
C ALA A 110 -21.09 1.40 -17.73
N GLN A 111 -21.47 2.04 -18.85
CA GLN A 111 -21.34 1.48 -20.20
C GLN A 111 -20.62 2.47 -21.11
N ALA A 112 -19.87 1.94 -22.08
CA ALA A 112 -19.26 2.72 -23.14
C ALA A 112 -20.26 2.91 -24.29
N HIS A 113 -20.23 4.09 -24.91
CA HIS A 113 -21.07 4.37 -26.07
C HIS A 113 -20.67 3.53 -27.28
N ASN A 114 -21.64 2.88 -27.93
CA ASN A 114 -21.43 2.12 -29.15
C ASN A 114 -22.38 2.61 -30.25
N ILE A 115 -21.81 3.14 -31.34
CA ILE A 115 -22.55 3.60 -32.50
C ILE A 115 -22.14 2.82 -33.75
N VAL A 116 -23.12 2.51 -34.60
CA VAL A 116 -22.92 1.87 -35.89
C VAL A 116 -23.39 2.82 -36.98
N ILE A 117 -22.50 3.16 -37.91
CA ILE A 117 -22.84 4.00 -39.05
C ILE A 117 -23.90 3.31 -39.91
N ASN A 118 -24.99 4.00 -40.24
CA ASN A 118 -26.12 3.42 -40.99
C ASN A 118 -25.76 3.16 -42.46
N THR A 119 -24.85 3.95 -43.02
CA THR A 119 -24.32 3.74 -44.38
C THR A 119 -23.57 2.40 -44.47
N SER A 120 -24.01 1.52 -45.38
CA SER A 120 -23.41 0.20 -45.62
C SER A 120 -22.75 0.08 -46.98
N TYR A 121 -21.69 -0.74 -47.07
CA TYR A 121 -20.88 -0.95 -48.27
C TYR A 121 -20.89 -2.42 -48.69
N ALA A 122 -20.70 -2.71 -49.99
CA ALA A 122 -20.64 -4.09 -50.48
C ALA A 122 -19.28 -4.75 -50.21
N SER A 123 -18.25 -3.93 -49.98
CA SER A 123 -16.88 -4.33 -49.68
C SER A 123 -16.24 -3.34 -48.70
N PRO A 124 -15.34 -3.77 -47.80
CA PRO A 124 -14.59 -2.86 -46.92
C PRO A 124 -13.61 -1.94 -47.67
N TYR A 125 -13.41 -2.18 -48.97
CA TYR A 125 -12.55 -1.38 -49.85
C TYR A 125 -13.34 -0.42 -50.75
N ASP A 126 -14.66 -0.37 -50.63
CA ASP A 126 -15.47 0.62 -51.33
C ASP A 126 -15.10 2.04 -50.83
N ALA A 127 -15.13 3.00 -51.74
CA ALA A 127 -14.70 4.36 -51.45
C ALA A 127 -15.70 5.09 -50.55
N ILE A 128 -15.17 5.81 -49.56
CA ILE A 128 -15.88 6.76 -48.69
C ILE A 128 -15.59 8.18 -49.19
N SER A 129 -16.50 9.12 -48.97
CA SER A 129 -16.27 10.53 -49.27
C SER A 129 -15.02 11.07 -48.57
N THR A 130 -14.27 11.90 -49.29
CA THR A 130 -13.11 12.62 -48.74
C THR A 130 -13.54 13.87 -47.99
N GLY A 131 -12.86 14.23 -46.91
CA GLY A 131 -13.25 15.36 -46.07
C GLY A 131 -12.43 15.41 -44.79
N SER A 132 -12.95 16.10 -43.78
CA SER A 132 -12.35 16.15 -42.44
C SER A 132 -13.36 15.59 -41.45
N LEU A 133 -13.10 14.40 -40.94
CA LEU A 133 -13.94 13.74 -39.94
C LEU A 133 -13.55 14.26 -38.55
N SER A 134 -14.45 15.03 -37.94
CA SER A 134 -14.34 15.43 -36.55
C SER A 134 -15.04 14.39 -35.67
N ILE A 135 -14.35 13.94 -34.63
CA ILE A 135 -14.88 13.04 -33.60
C ILE A 135 -14.79 13.79 -32.27
N SER A 136 -15.87 13.75 -31.50
CA SER A 136 -15.90 14.27 -30.13
C SER A 136 -16.41 13.20 -29.18
N VAL A 137 -15.75 13.06 -28.02
CA VAL A 137 -16.16 12.14 -26.95
C VAL A 137 -16.34 12.95 -25.66
N GLY A 138 -17.54 12.92 -25.06
CA GLY A 138 -17.82 13.64 -23.80
C GLY A 138 -17.65 15.16 -23.90
N GLY A 139 -17.87 15.73 -25.09
CA GLY A 139 -17.64 17.16 -25.36
C GLY A 139 -16.20 17.51 -25.74
N GLN A 140 -15.22 16.61 -25.53
CA GLN A 140 -13.85 16.81 -26.03
C GLN A 140 -13.80 16.53 -27.53
N THR A 141 -13.60 17.58 -28.32
CA THR A 141 -13.37 17.45 -29.76
C THR A 141 -11.91 17.13 -30.03
N PHE A 142 -11.65 16.03 -30.74
CA PHE A 142 -10.31 15.62 -31.13
C PHE A 142 -9.88 16.31 -32.43
N GLU A 143 -8.56 16.32 -32.68
CA GLU A 143 -8.01 16.81 -33.94
C GLU A 143 -8.68 16.11 -35.13
N PRO A 144 -9.23 16.87 -36.11
CA PRO A 144 -9.99 16.28 -37.20
C PRO A 144 -9.15 15.33 -38.07
N ILE A 145 -9.71 14.16 -38.38
CA ILE A 145 -9.10 13.17 -39.26
C ILE A 145 -9.30 13.59 -40.71
N VAL A 146 -8.21 13.87 -41.43
CA VAL A 146 -8.29 14.13 -42.87
C VAL A 146 -8.50 12.81 -43.62
N VAL A 147 -9.64 12.67 -44.30
CA VAL A 147 -9.99 11.52 -45.13
C VAL A 147 -9.70 11.85 -46.59
N ASP A 148 -8.72 11.17 -47.18
CA ASP A 148 -8.23 11.35 -48.54
C ASP A 148 -7.96 10.01 -49.25
N SER A 149 -7.37 10.04 -50.45
CA SER A 149 -7.10 8.84 -51.24
C SER A 149 -6.23 7.76 -50.55
N SER A 150 -5.55 8.08 -49.45
CA SER A 150 -4.74 7.14 -48.68
C SER A 150 -5.53 6.35 -47.64
N ASN A 151 -6.69 6.87 -47.20
CA ASN A 151 -7.50 6.29 -46.12
C ASN A 151 -9.03 6.32 -46.35
N ASN A 152 -9.50 6.58 -47.58
CA ASN A 152 -10.92 6.70 -47.93
C ASN A 152 -11.66 5.37 -48.17
N ASN A 153 -11.42 4.35 -47.36
CA ASN A 153 -12.23 3.12 -47.32
C ASN A 153 -12.31 2.59 -45.88
N LEU A 154 -13.25 1.70 -45.59
CA LEU A 154 -13.52 1.25 -44.22
C LEU A 154 -12.27 0.65 -43.56
N ASP A 155 -11.51 -0.19 -44.28
CA ASP A 155 -10.31 -0.85 -43.77
C ASP A 155 -9.16 0.12 -43.42
N SER A 156 -8.91 1.09 -44.29
CA SER A 156 -7.86 2.08 -44.07
C SER A 156 -8.26 3.17 -43.07
N LEU A 157 -9.52 3.59 -43.05
CA LEU A 157 -10.04 4.53 -42.07
C LEU A 157 -10.06 3.92 -40.66
N GLN A 158 -10.52 2.67 -40.51
CA GLN A 158 -10.47 1.94 -39.25
C GLN A 158 -9.05 1.90 -38.69
N ARG A 159 -8.06 1.57 -39.53
CA ARG A 159 -6.65 1.55 -39.13
C ARG A 159 -6.14 2.94 -38.74
N THR A 160 -6.54 3.99 -39.46
CA THR A 160 -6.17 5.37 -39.15
C THR A 160 -6.72 5.82 -37.79
N ILE A 161 -7.97 5.48 -37.48
CA ILE A 161 -8.58 5.78 -36.19
C ILE A 161 -7.89 5.01 -35.08
N ASN A 162 -7.68 3.70 -35.27
CA ASN A 162 -7.11 2.83 -34.22
C ASN A 162 -5.62 3.05 -33.98
N SER A 163 -4.88 3.65 -34.91
CA SER A 163 -3.48 4.03 -34.72
C SER A 163 -3.33 5.41 -34.06
N GLY A 164 -4.36 6.25 -34.09
CA GLY A 164 -4.41 7.54 -33.42
C GLY A 164 -5.10 7.49 -32.05
N ASP A 165 -5.15 8.65 -31.39
CA ASP A 165 -5.86 8.83 -30.14
C ASP A 165 -7.05 9.78 -30.31
N TYR A 166 -8.15 9.21 -30.81
CA TYR A 166 -9.40 9.95 -31.08
C TYR A 166 -10.51 9.61 -30.07
N GLY A 167 -10.15 9.10 -28.88
CA GLY A 167 -11.13 8.71 -27.84
C GLY A 167 -12.00 7.49 -28.15
N VAL A 168 -11.92 6.93 -29.36
CA VAL A 168 -12.75 5.80 -29.84
C VAL A 168 -11.89 4.66 -30.41
N THR A 169 -12.48 3.47 -30.50
CA THR A 169 -11.97 2.33 -31.27
C THR A 169 -12.95 2.04 -32.41
N ALA A 170 -12.44 1.90 -33.63
CA ALA A 170 -13.22 1.58 -34.81
C ALA A 170 -13.14 0.08 -35.16
N SER A 171 -14.26 -0.50 -35.58
CA SER A 171 -14.38 -1.90 -36.03
C SER A 171 -15.30 -2.02 -37.24
N ILE A 172 -14.99 -2.94 -38.16
CA ILE A 172 -15.86 -3.22 -39.31
C ILE A 172 -16.78 -4.38 -38.98
N ILE A 173 -18.09 -4.16 -39.10
CA ILE A 173 -19.13 -5.18 -38.95
C ILE A 173 -19.48 -5.70 -40.35
N ASN A 174 -19.54 -7.03 -40.51
CA ASN A 174 -20.09 -7.68 -41.70
C ASN A 174 -21.46 -8.29 -41.36
N ASN A 175 -22.51 -7.69 -41.93
CA ASN A 175 -23.88 -8.18 -41.81
C ASN A 175 -24.35 -8.76 -43.14
N ALA A 176 -24.17 -10.08 -43.32
CA ALA A 176 -24.60 -10.84 -44.49
C ALA A 176 -24.09 -10.28 -45.84
N GLY A 177 -22.85 -9.76 -45.87
CA GLY A 177 -22.23 -9.21 -47.07
C GLY A 177 -22.32 -7.69 -47.20
N ASN A 178 -22.97 -7.00 -46.25
CA ASN A 178 -22.92 -5.55 -46.11
C ASN A 178 -21.97 -5.16 -44.97
N TYR A 179 -21.07 -4.21 -45.24
CA TYR A 179 -20.03 -3.77 -44.32
C TYR A 179 -20.36 -2.39 -43.75
N GLN A 180 -20.26 -2.23 -42.44
CA GLN A 180 -20.51 -0.97 -41.72
C GLN A 180 -19.37 -0.71 -40.72
N LEU A 181 -19.13 0.57 -40.42
CA LEU A 181 -18.18 0.96 -39.38
C LEU A 181 -18.90 1.11 -38.04
N MET A 182 -18.36 0.50 -36.99
CA MET A 182 -18.78 0.68 -35.62
C MET A 182 -17.70 1.43 -34.85
N PHE A 183 -18.12 2.39 -34.04
CA PHE A 183 -17.26 3.13 -33.12
C PHE A 183 -17.68 2.80 -31.69
N THR A 184 -16.69 2.39 -30.89
CA THR A 184 -16.84 2.15 -29.46
C THR A 184 -16.01 3.18 -28.72
N SER A 185 -16.61 3.87 -27.75
CA SER A 185 -15.86 4.79 -26.91
C SER A 185 -14.82 4.02 -26.10
N LYS A 186 -13.60 4.58 -25.98
CA LYS A 186 -12.59 4.02 -25.07
C LYS A 186 -12.93 4.29 -23.61
N GLN A 187 -13.90 5.16 -23.34
CA GLN A 187 -14.37 5.53 -22.02
C GLN A 187 -15.77 4.96 -21.75
N THR A 188 -16.01 4.47 -20.54
CA THR A 188 -17.36 4.19 -20.03
C THR A 188 -17.92 5.45 -19.37
N GLY A 189 -19.22 5.46 -19.09
CA GLY A 189 -19.88 6.60 -18.45
C GLY A 189 -20.62 7.47 -19.46
N ALA A 190 -21.46 8.38 -18.98
CA ALA A 190 -22.12 9.39 -19.80
C ALA A 190 -21.09 10.31 -20.52
N ALA A 191 -19.91 10.52 -19.91
CA ALA A 191 -18.78 11.21 -20.55
C ALA A 191 -18.16 10.45 -21.74
N GLY A 192 -18.53 9.19 -21.95
CA GLY A 192 -18.12 8.41 -23.11
C GLY A 192 -18.96 8.64 -24.36
N GLU A 193 -19.95 9.54 -24.33
CA GLU A 193 -20.85 9.82 -25.45
C GLU A 193 -20.08 10.33 -26.68
N ILE A 194 -20.38 9.78 -27.85
CA ILE A 194 -19.66 10.03 -29.12
C ILE A 194 -20.54 10.93 -29.98
N SER A 195 -19.95 11.96 -30.57
CA SER A 195 -20.52 12.71 -31.68
C SER A 195 -19.51 12.79 -32.83
N MET A 196 -20.00 12.83 -34.06
CA MET A 196 -19.18 12.90 -35.26
C MET A 196 -19.77 13.91 -36.24
N SER A 197 -18.91 14.55 -37.03
CA SER A 197 -19.33 15.46 -38.09
C SER A 197 -18.27 15.58 -39.18
N GLY A 198 -18.64 16.21 -40.30
CA GLY A 198 -17.72 16.58 -41.38
C GLY A 198 -17.64 15.58 -42.53
N ILE A 199 -18.25 14.40 -42.40
CA ILE A 199 -18.49 13.43 -43.48
C ILE A 199 -19.95 12.98 -43.41
N THR A 200 -20.71 13.24 -44.47
CA THR A 200 -22.18 13.05 -44.50
C THR A 200 -22.60 11.60 -44.26
N GLU A 201 -21.81 10.63 -44.73
CA GLU A 201 -22.08 9.20 -44.48
C GLU A 201 -22.03 8.83 -43.00
N PHE A 202 -21.41 9.66 -42.14
CA PHE A 202 -21.24 9.45 -40.71
C PHE A 202 -22.14 10.32 -39.83
N ASP A 203 -22.94 11.20 -40.44
CA ASP A 203 -23.92 12.02 -39.73
C ASP A 203 -25.15 11.18 -39.28
N ASP A 204 -25.37 10.01 -39.89
CA ASP A 204 -26.46 9.08 -39.56
C ASP A 204 -25.93 7.74 -39.01
N PHE A 205 -26.31 7.42 -37.78
CA PHE A 205 -25.87 6.22 -37.06
C PHE A 205 -26.95 5.66 -36.14
N THR A 206 -26.82 4.38 -35.80
CA THR A 206 -27.65 3.70 -34.80
C THR A 206 -26.83 3.50 -33.52
N THR A 207 -27.35 3.94 -32.38
CA THR A 207 -26.78 3.62 -31.07
C THR A 207 -27.18 2.19 -30.67
N THR A 208 -26.18 1.38 -30.33
CA THR A 208 -26.35 -0.02 -29.92
C THR A 208 -26.07 -0.26 -28.43
N ALA A 209 -25.36 0.67 -27.79
CA ALA A 209 -25.26 0.80 -26.33
C ALA A 209 -25.07 2.27 -25.99
N GLU A 210 -25.86 2.78 -25.05
CA GLU A 210 -25.78 4.17 -24.58
C GLU A 210 -24.55 4.38 -23.68
N ALA A 211 -23.95 5.57 -23.76
CA ALA A 211 -22.98 6.00 -22.75
C ALA A 211 -23.74 6.30 -21.46
N GLN A 212 -23.47 5.60 -20.37
CA GLN A 212 -24.16 5.83 -19.09
C GLN A 212 -23.24 5.55 -17.93
N ASP A 213 -23.44 6.24 -16.80
CA ASP A 213 -22.63 6.10 -15.61
C ASP A 213 -23.02 4.86 -14.79
N ALA A 214 -22.10 4.37 -13.97
CA ALA A 214 -22.47 3.49 -12.88
C ALA A 214 -23.22 4.30 -11.83
N VAL A 215 -24.27 3.74 -11.25
CA VAL A 215 -25.03 4.37 -10.17
C VAL A 215 -25.17 3.39 -9.02
N MET A 216 -24.69 3.80 -7.85
CA MET A 216 -24.88 3.08 -6.60
C MET A 216 -25.63 3.94 -5.58
N VAL A 217 -26.37 3.30 -4.68
CA VAL A 217 -26.92 3.97 -3.50
C VAL A 217 -26.19 3.47 -2.27
N LEU A 218 -25.42 4.36 -1.62
CA LEU A 218 -24.68 4.09 -0.40
C LEU A 218 -25.44 4.68 0.79
N ASN A 219 -26.01 3.82 1.65
CA ASN A 219 -26.78 4.25 2.84
C ASN A 219 -27.87 5.29 2.52
N GLY A 220 -28.51 5.17 1.35
CA GLY A 220 -29.54 6.10 0.86
C GLY A 220 -29.01 7.28 0.04
N LEU A 221 -27.69 7.50 -0.02
CA LEU A 221 -27.07 8.51 -0.87
C LEU A 221 -26.80 7.93 -2.26
N THR A 222 -27.39 8.52 -3.30
CA THR A 222 -27.09 8.15 -4.68
C THR A 222 -25.74 8.74 -5.10
N ILE A 223 -24.86 7.89 -5.62
CA ILE A 223 -23.52 8.25 -6.09
C ILE A 223 -23.36 7.66 -7.49
N SER A 224 -22.84 8.48 -8.41
CA SER A 224 -22.54 8.07 -9.78
C SER A 224 -21.05 8.09 -10.05
N ASN A 225 -20.56 7.20 -10.92
CA ASN A 225 -19.20 7.26 -11.43
C ASN A 225 -19.15 6.85 -12.91
N SER A 226 -18.17 7.37 -13.65
CA SER A 226 -17.97 7.04 -15.06
C SER A 226 -17.49 5.61 -15.28
N THR A 227 -16.97 4.95 -14.24
CA THR A 227 -16.56 3.53 -14.27
C THR A 227 -17.37 2.70 -13.29
N ASN A 228 -17.30 1.37 -13.45
CA ASN A 228 -17.92 0.42 -12.51
C ASN A 228 -17.17 0.30 -11.17
N THR A 229 -16.05 1.00 -11.02
CA THR A 229 -15.25 1.01 -9.80
C THR A 229 -15.39 2.36 -9.12
N PHE A 230 -15.76 2.34 -7.85
CA PHE A 230 -15.92 3.51 -6.98
C PHE A 230 -14.80 3.48 -5.95
N ASP A 231 -13.70 4.14 -6.28
CA ASP A 231 -12.54 4.29 -5.41
C ASP A 231 -12.70 5.48 -4.48
N GLU A 232 -12.25 5.36 -3.23
CA GLU A 232 -12.17 6.45 -2.25
C GLU A 232 -13.52 7.16 -1.97
N VAL A 233 -14.66 6.56 -2.34
CA VAL A 233 -16.00 7.03 -1.90
C VAL A 233 -16.09 6.96 -0.37
N VAL A 234 -15.48 5.93 0.20
CA VAL A 234 -15.09 5.86 1.60
C VAL A 234 -13.58 5.65 1.60
N LYS A 235 -12.84 6.45 2.39
CA LYS A 235 -11.37 6.38 2.45
C LYS A 235 -10.89 4.94 2.71
N GLY A 236 -9.97 4.45 1.88
CA GLY A 236 -9.41 3.10 1.99
C GLY A 236 -10.31 1.97 1.49
N VAL A 237 -11.44 2.29 0.85
CA VAL A 237 -12.41 1.31 0.36
C VAL A 237 -12.66 1.51 -1.14
N SER A 238 -12.64 0.41 -1.87
CA SER A 238 -13.02 0.36 -3.29
C SER A 238 -14.20 -0.59 -3.47
N PHE A 239 -15.25 -0.10 -4.14
CA PHE A 239 -16.41 -0.89 -4.53
C PHE A 239 -16.39 -1.12 -6.03
N THR A 240 -16.55 -2.36 -6.48
CA THR A 240 -16.70 -2.70 -7.89
C THR A 240 -18.06 -3.30 -8.14
N LEU A 241 -18.86 -2.65 -8.99
CA LEU A 241 -20.16 -3.13 -9.42
C LEU A 241 -19.97 -4.14 -10.56
N ASN A 242 -20.39 -5.38 -10.35
CA ASN A 242 -20.28 -6.46 -11.33
C ASN A 242 -21.60 -6.68 -12.09
N SER A 243 -22.74 -6.39 -11.46
CA SER A 243 -24.07 -6.46 -12.08
C SER A 243 -25.02 -5.43 -11.46
N ALA A 244 -26.03 -5.02 -12.23
CA ALA A 244 -27.13 -4.19 -11.73
C ALA A 244 -28.18 -5.06 -11.01
N ALA A 245 -28.60 -4.62 -9.83
CA ALA A 245 -29.59 -5.28 -8.97
C ALA A 245 -30.47 -4.22 -8.28
N ALA A 246 -31.11 -3.36 -9.08
CA ALA A 246 -31.95 -2.28 -8.59
C ALA A 246 -33.05 -2.79 -7.63
N GLY A 247 -33.27 -2.06 -6.54
CA GLY A 247 -34.19 -2.41 -5.46
C GLY A 247 -33.66 -3.47 -4.47
N GLN A 248 -32.44 -3.98 -4.65
CA GLN A 248 -31.85 -5.00 -3.77
C GLN A 248 -30.54 -4.51 -3.13
N SER A 249 -30.62 -4.08 -1.88
CA SER A 249 -29.44 -3.65 -1.12
C SER A 249 -28.58 -4.85 -0.69
N GLN A 250 -27.27 -4.72 -0.87
CA GLN A 250 -26.25 -5.63 -0.37
C GLN A 250 -25.63 -5.05 0.90
N ALA A 251 -25.41 -5.91 1.89
CA ALA A 251 -24.69 -5.54 3.10
C ALA A 251 -23.20 -5.73 2.87
N ILE A 252 -22.44 -4.66 3.04
CA ILE A 252 -20.97 -4.66 3.03
C ILE A 252 -20.48 -4.51 4.45
N ASN A 253 -19.58 -5.39 4.89
CA ASN A 253 -18.98 -5.31 6.22
C ASN A 253 -17.47 -5.19 6.08
N ILE A 254 -16.90 -4.16 6.72
CA ILE A 254 -15.47 -3.94 6.87
C ILE A 254 -15.11 -4.20 8.33
N SER A 255 -14.29 -5.21 8.55
CA SER A 255 -13.82 -5.61 9.88
C SER A 255 -12.31 -5.82 9.88
N GLN A 256 -11.74 -5.96 11.07
CA GLN A 256 -10.40 -6.53 11.20
C GLN A 256 -10.45 -8.02 10.87
N ASP A 257 -9.36 -8.57 10.33
CA ASP A 257 -9.19 -10.01 10.12
C ASP A 257 -8.38 -10.62 11.28
N PRO A 258 -9.02 -11.24 12.28
CA PRO A 258 -8.32 -11.83 13.41
C PRO A 258 -7.62 -13.14 13.07
N THR A 259 -7.98 -13.78 11.94
CA THR A 259 -7.54 -15.14 11.62
C THR A 259 -6.02 -15.21 11.50
N LYS A 260 -5.45 -14.27 10.74
CA LYS A 260 -4.00 -14.22 10.51
C LYS A 260 -3.22 -13.92 11.79
N VAL A 261 -3.76 -13.07 12.65
CA VAL A 261 -3.14 -12.72 13.94
C VAL A 261 -3.16 -13.92 14.88
N THR A 262 -4.30 -14.62 14.97
CA THR A 262 -4.43 -15.84 15.75
C THR A 262 -3.48 -16.93 15.25
N ASP A 263 -3.39 -17.15 13.93
CA ASP A 263 -2.48 -18.13 13.35
C ASP A 263 -1.01 -17.77 13.61
N ALA A 264 -0.63 -16.50 13.50
CA ALA A 264 0.72 -16.03 13.81
C ALA A 264 1.09 -16.27 15.28
N VAL A 265 0.17 -15.99 16.22
CA VAL A 265 0.42 -16.23 17.65
C VAL A 265 0.49 -17.71 17.98
N LYS A 266 -0.35 -18.56 17.38
CA LYS A 266 -0.25 -20.03 17.53
C LYS A 266 1.10 -20.55 17.07
N ASN A 267 1.51 -20.17 15.86
CA ASN A 267 2.81 -20.56 15.32
C ASN A 267 3.96 -20.08 16.21
N PHE A 268 3.87 -18.85 16.74
CA PHE A 268 4.85 -18.34 17.70
C PHE A 268 4.93 -19.20 18.97
N VAL A 269 3.79 -19.58 19.55
CA VAL A 269 3.73 -20.43 20.75
C VAL A 269 4.35 -21.80 20.48
N ASP A 270 4.00 -22.42 19.36
CA ASP A 270 4.54 -23.72 18.96
C ASP A 270 6.05 -23.68 18.78
N VAL A 271 6.56 -22.68 18.06
CA VAL A 271 8.01 -22.54 17.81
C VAL A 271 8.76 -22.15 19.09
N TYR A 272 8.17 -21.34 19.98
CA TYR A 272 8.74 -21.08 21.31
C TYR A 272 8.89 -22.39 22.11
N ASN A 273 7.88 -23.25 22.11
CA ASN A 273 7.91 -24.52 22.84
C ASN A 273 8.92 -25.51 22.23
N GLN A 274 9.08 -25.53 20.91
CA GLN A 274 10.15 -26.26 20.23
C GLN A 274 11.53 -25.73 20.63
N MET A 275 11.71 -24.41 20.67
CA MET A 275 12.94 -23.77 21.14
C MET A 275 13.24 -24.12 22.60
N ASN A 276 12.23 -24.09 23.49
CA ASN A 276 12.41 -24.47 24.90
C ASN A 276 12.84 -25.94 25.01
N THR A 277 12.27 -26.84 24.20
CA THR A 277 12.69 -28.25 24.11
C THR A 277 14.15 -28.38 23.71
N ILE A 278 14.57 -27.69 22.64
CA ILE A 278 15.96 -27.70 22.17
C ILE A 278 16.92 -27.19 23.26
N LEU A 279 16.58 -26.07 23.91
CA LEU A 279 17.37 -25.53 25.01
C LEU A 279 17.49 -26.52 26.16
N ASP A 280 16.41 -27.25 26.49
CA ASP A 280 16.41 -28.27 27.51
C ASP A 280 17.27 -29.47 27.11
N GLU A 281 17.16 -29.98 25.89
CA GLU A 281 17.96 -31.09 25.35
C GLU A 281 19.45 -30.77 25.36
N LEU A 282 19.85 -29.59 24.89
CA LEU A 282 21.23 -29.11 24.94
C LEU A 282 21.77 -29.03 26.37
N ALA A 283 20.92 -28.79 27.37
CA ALA A 283 21.29 -28.62 28.77
C ALA A 283 21.34 -29.93 29.58
N LYS A 284 20.89 -31.08 29.03
CA LYS A 284 20.71 -32.32 29.80
C LYS A 284 22.04 -32.90 30.30
N TYR A 285 22.08 -33.21 31.59
CA TYR A 285 23.26 -33.85 32.23
C TYR A 285 23.24 -35.37 32.17
N ASP A 286 22.06 -35.97 32.01
CA ASP A 286 21.87 -37.41 32.11
C ASP A 286 21.42 -37.98 30.76
N THR A 287 22.26 -38.85 30.19
CA THR A 287 22.02 -39.54 28.92
C THR A 287 21.58 -40.99 29.12
N SER A 288 21.38 -41.46 30.36
CA SER A 288 21.11 -42.88 30.66
C SER A 288 19.81 -43.42 30.06
N ASN A 289 18.92 -42.54 29.63
CA ASN A 289 17.62 -42.88 29.07
C ASN A 289 17.64 -43.07 27.54
N LEU A 290 18.77 -42.83 26.87
CA LEU A 290 18.93 -42.97 25.42
C LEU A 290 19.92 -44.10 25.10
N THR A 291 19.62 -44.89 24.07
CA THR A 291 20.57 -45.89 23.57
C THR A 291 21.69 -45.21 22.78
N PRO A 292 22.85 -45.86 22.59
CA PRO A 292 23.91 -45.34 21.73
C PRO A 292 23.44 -45.04 20.31
N GLU A 293 22.52 -45.85 19.76
CA GLU A 293 21.94 -45.60 18.43
C GLU A 293 21.05 -44.36 18.40
N GLN A 294 20.38 -44.02 19.51
CA GLN A 294 19.56 -42.82 19.60
C GLN A 294 20.42 -41.56 19.69
N LEU A 295 21.52 -41.59 20.44
CA LEU A 295 22.45 -40.46 20.54
C LEU A 295 23.14 -40.11 19.21
N GLU A 296 23.24 -41.09 18.31
CA GLU A 296 23.80 -40.90 16.95
C GLU A 296 22.72 -40.53 15.91
N SER A 297 21.44 -40.44 16.31
CA SER A 297 20.37 -40.01 15.41
C SER A 297 20.41 -38.49 15.22
N ASP A 298 19.88 -38.02 14.09
CA ASP A 298 19.77 -36.58 13.82
C ASP A 298 18.91 -35.84 14.88
N GLU A 299 18.05 -36.57 15.61
CA GLU A 299 17.16 -36.03 16.64
C GLU A 299 17.91 -35.72 17.95
N TYR A 300 18.87 -36.57 18.38
CA TYR A 300 19.58 -36.39 19.66
C TYR A 300 21.07 -36.06 19.52
N LYS A 301 21.50 -35.69 18.31
CA LYS A 301 22.91 -35.46 17.95
C LYS A 301 23.68 -34.52 18.89
N PHE A 302 23.01 -33.55 19.52
CA PHE A 302 23.61 -32.54 20.41
C PHE A 302 23.11 -32.64 21.87
N TYR A 303 22.50 -33.77 22.24
CA TYR A 303 21.86 -33.93 23.54
C TYR A 303 22.87 -33.87 24.69
N GLY A 304 22.74 -32.85 25.55
CA GLY A 304 23.59 -32.62 26.71
C GLY A 304 24.94 -31.96 26.42
N ASP A 305 25.21 -31.57 25.17
CA ASP A 305 26.50 -31.01 24.76
C ASP A 305 26.81 -29.64 25.39
N LEU A 306 25.80 -28.94 25.91
CA LEU A 306 25.92 -27.68 26.63
C LEU A 306 25.54 -27.81 28.11
N ALA A 307 25.56 -29.02 28.67
CA ALA A 307 25.27 -29.27 30.08
C ALA A 307 26.16 -28.39 30.99
N GLY A 308 25.51 -27.52 31.79
CA GLY A 308 26.20 -26.61 32.69
C GLY A 308 26.73 -25.32 32.07
N ASN A 309 26.56 -25.11 30.77
CA ASN A 309 26.99 -23.89 30.09
C ASN A 309 26.22 -22.66 30.62
N SER A 310 26.94 -21.60 30.98
CA SER A 310 26.32 -20.36 31.48
C SER A 310 25.61 -19.56 30.38
N THR A 311 26.15 -19.59 29.16
CA THR A 311 25.60 -18.90 27.98
C THR A 311 24.19 -19.41 27.68
N LEU A 312 23.99 -20.74 27.72
CA LEU A 312 22.69 -21.36 27.51
C LEU A 312 21.65 -20.92 28.54
N ARG A 313 22.05 -20.82 29.82
CA ARG A 313 21.17 -20.33 30.90
C ARG A 313 20.83 -18.86 30.74
N GLU A 314 21.79 -18.04 30.30
CA GLU A 314 21.61 -16.62 30.04
C GLU A 314 20.65 -16.38 28.86
N VAL A 315 20.84 -17.09 27.74
CA VAL A 315 19.92 -17.09 26.59
C VAL A 315 18.50 -17.44 27.04
N ARG A 316 18.33 -18.56 27.76
CA ARG A 316 17.02 -18.98 28.28
C ARG A 316 16.38 -17.92 29.19
N SER A 317 17.17 -17.33 30.09
CA SER A 317 16.69 -16.30 31.03
C SER A 317 16.26 -15.03 30.30
N ASN A 318 17.03 -14.58 29.31
CA ASN A 318 16.77 -13.35 28.57
C ASN A 318 15.54 -13.50 27.65
N ILE A 319 15.40 -14.63 26.95
CA ILE A 319 14.19 -14.94 26.18
C ILE A 319 12.96 -14.92 27.10
N LYS A 320 13.00 -15.66 28.22
CA LYS A 320 11.87 -15.70 29.16
C LYS A 320 11.56 -14.33 29.76
N SER A 321 12.58 -13.56 30.12
CA SER A 321 12.43 -12.22 30.68
C SER A 321 11.78 -11.26 29.69
N SER A 322 12.14 -11.36 28.41
CA SER A 322 11.61 -10.49 27.35
C SER A 322 10.10 -10.66 27.14
N LEU A 323 9.55 -11.82 27.49
CA LEU A 323 8.13 -12.19 27.38
C LEU A 323 7.37 -12.07 28.71
N SER A 324 7.99 -11.52 29.75
CA SER A 324 7.41 -11.48 31.10
C SER A 324 7.18 -10.06 31.60
N GLY A 325 6.24 -9.90 32.53
CA GLY A 325 5.93 -8.61 33.13
C GLY A 325 4.88 -7.82 32.35
N ALA A 326 4.73 -6.55 32.72
CA ALA A 326 3.88 -5.58 32.04
C ALA A 326 4.73 -4.57 31.25
N ILE A 327 4.17 -4.01 30.19
CA ILE A 327 4.76 -2.94 29.39
C ILE A 327 4.13 -1.62 29.84
N ASP A 328 4.86 -0.84 30.64
CA ASP A 328 4.33 0.39 31.27
C ASP A 328 3.95 1.47 30.25
N GLU A 329 4.57 1.45 29.06
CA GLU A 329 4.31 2.41 27.98
C GLU A 329 3.01 2.14 27.22
N ILE A 330 2.39 0.97 27.42
CA ILE A 330 1.07 0.65 26.87
C ILE A 330 0.02 1.16 27.85
N SER A 331 -0.74 2.18 27.43
CA SER A 331 -1.81 2.73 28.23
C SER A 331 -3.00 1.77 28.33
N GLY A 332 -3.51 1.56 29.55
CA GLY A 332 -4.71 0.77 29.80
C GLY A 332 -4.44 -0.63 30.36
N ASN A 333 -5.41 -1.53 30.21
CA ASN A 333 -5.38 -2.86 30.84
C ASN A 333 -4.76 -3.96 29.96
N PHE A 334 -4.23 -3.67 28.76
CA PHE A 334 -3.70 -4.68 27.83
C PHE A 334 -2.18 -4.61 27.72
N ASN A 335 -1.47 -4.58 28.85
CA ASN A 335 -0.03 -4.40 28.89
C ASN A 335 0.77 -5.68 29.22
N ALA A 336 0.12 -6.84 29.33
CA ALA A 336 0.77 -8.11 29.67
C ALA A 336 0.18 -9.29 28.88
N LEU A 337 1.03 -10.28 28.53
CA LEU A 337 0.63 -11.49 27.78
C LEU A 337 -0.46 -12.31 28.49
N SER A 338 -0.46 -12.33 29.82
CA SER A 338 -1.45 -13.09 30.61
C SER A 338 -2.89 -12.59 30.41
N ILE A 339 -3.06 -11.32 30.03
CA ILE A 339 -4.36 -10.69 29.83
C ILE A 339 -4.98 -11.13 28.49
N VAL A 340 -4.15 -11.52 27.53
CA VAL A 340 -4.58 -12.03 26.22
C VAL A 340 -4.60 -13.57 26.17
N GLY A 341 -4.53 -14.23 27.33
CA GLY A 341 -4.61 -15.69 27.41
C GLY A 341 -3.28 -16.42 27.24
N MET A 342 -2.14 -15.72 27.27
CA MET A 342 -0.81 -16.32 27.13
C MET A 342 -0.06 -16.38 28.46
N LYS A 343 0.37 -17.58 28.89
CA LYS A 343 1.04 -17.76 30.19
C LYS A 343 2.11 -18.83 30.16
N PHE A 344 3.10 -18.70 31.04
CA PHE A 344 4.10 -19.75 31.25
C PHE A 344 3.62 -20.77 32.27
N ASN A 345 3.83 -22.06 31.97
CA ASN A 345 3.65 -23.13 32.95
C ASN A 345 4.89 -23.30 33.85
N LEU A 346 4.85 -24.26 34.78
CA LEU A 346 5.96 -24.52 35.72
C LEU A 346 7.24 -24.99 35.03
N ASP A 347 7.10 -25.63 33.87
CA ASP A 347 8.21 -26.16 33.07
C ASP A 347 8.81 -25.09 32.12
N GLY A 348 8.16 -23.91 32.04
CA GLY A 348 8.62 -22.79 31.22
C GLY A 348 8.12 -22.81 29.78
N GLU A 349 7.21 -23.72 29.44
CA GLU A 349 6.48 -23.73 28.18
C GLU A 349 5.40 -22.64 28.18
N LEU A 350 5.10 -22.13 27.00
CA LEU A 350 4.08 -21.11 26.77
C LEU A 350 2.75 -21.79 26.39
N GLU A 351 1.70 -21.47 27.11
CA GLU A 351 0.32 -21.93 26.87
C GLU A 351 -0.52 -20.78 26.31
N LEU A 352 -1.39 -21.09 25.34
CA LEU A 352 -2.36 -20.17 24.74
C LEU A 352 -3.79 -20.62 25.05
N ASP A 353 -4.55 -19.77 25.71
CA ASP A 353 -6.01 -19.86 25.81
C ASP A 353 -6.62 -19.21 24.55
N GLU A 354 -6.94 -20.03 23.55
CA GLU A 354 -7.43 -19.56 22.25
C GLU A 354 -8.75 -18.80 22.36
N ASP A 355 -9.65 -19.19 23.27
CA ASP A 355 -10.95 -18.54 23.43
C ASP A 355 -10.76 -17.10 23.97
N THR A 356 -9.89 -16.96 24.97
CA THR A 356 -9.51 -15.64 25.51
C THR A 356 -8.81 -14.80 24.45
N PHE A 357 -7.85 -15.37 23.74
CA PHE A 357 -7.11 -14.66 22.70
C PHE A 357 -8.02 -14.19 21.56
N ASN A 358 -8.86 -15.08 21.02
CA ASN A 358 -9.79 -14.75 19.93
C ASN A 358 -10.82 -13.69 20.34
N THR A 359 -11.24 -13.69 21.61
CA THR A 359 -12.11 -12.63 22.15
C THR A 359 -11.41 -11.27 22.11
N VAL A 360 -10.12 -11.19 22.45
CA VAL A 360 -9.36 -9.94 22.35
C VAL A 360 -9.09 -9.57 20.90
N ALA A 361 -8.70 -10.52 20.04
CA ALA A 361 -8.41 -10.27 18.63
C ALA A 361 -9.61 -9.72 17.86
N THR A 362 -10.83 -10.12 18.24
CA THR A 362 -12.07 -9.63 17.62
C THR A 362 -12.56 -8.30 18.19
N SER A 363 -12.22 -7.98 19.45
CA SER A 363 -12.74 -6.79 20.14
C SER A 363 -11.76 -5.63 20.20
N ASN A 364 -10.45 -5.89 20.17
CA ASN A 364 -9.40 -4.88 20.33
C ASN A 364 -8.06 -5.30 19.70
N MET A 365 -8.00 -5.34 18.37
CA MET A 365 -6.76 -5.68 17.65
C MET A 365 -5.65 -4.64 17.85
N GLU A 366 -5.99 -3.38 18.07
CA GLU A 366 -5.00 -2.33 18.33
C GLU A 366 -4.19 -2.64 19.58
N ALA A 367 -4.85 -3.11 20.65
CA ALA A 367 -4.17 -3.56 21.85
C ALA A 367 -3.23 -4.75 21.59
N LEU A 368 -3.61 -5.71 20.73
CA LEU A 368 -2.72 -6.80 20.34
C LEU A 368 -1.51 -6.28 19.55
N GLY A 369 -1.73 -5.35 18.63
CA GLY A 369 -0.65 -4.72 17.86
C GLY A 369 0.36 -4.04 18.77
N GLN A 370 -0.09 -3.27 19.75
CA GLN A 370 0.80 -2.66 20.75
C GLN A 370 1.48 -3.69 21.65
N LEU A 371 0.78 -4.78 21.99
CA LEU A 371 1.29 -5.81 22.88
C LEU A 371 2.42 -6.62 22.23
N PHE A 372 2.37 -6.87 20.93
CA PHE A 372 3.37 -7.68 20.24
C PHE A 372 4.37 -6.87 19.42
N ALA A 373 3.92 -5.85 18.69
CA ALA A 373 4.71 -5.06 17.76
C ALA A 373 5.14 -3.71 18.35
N LYS A 374 6.00 -2.99 17.63
CA LYS A 374 6.29 -1.57 17.91
C LYS A 374 5.09 -0.73 17.48
N GLY A 375 4.57 0.11 18.37
CA GLY A 375 3.38 0.89 18.05
C GLY A 375 3.17 2.03 19.02
N GLY A 376 2.39 3.02 18.60
CA GLY A 376 1.97 4.11 19.44
C GLY A 376 0.46 4.26 19.50
N SER A 377 0.00 5.05 20.48
CA SER A 377 -1.39 5.51 20.56
C SER A 377 -1.44 6.96 21.00
N SER A 378 -2.62 7.55 20.87
CA SER A 378 -2.92 8.90 21.33
C SER A 378 -4.09 8.87 22.30
N SER A 379 -4.06 9.77 23.28
CA SER A 379 -5.20 10.02 24.17
C SER A 379 -6.35 10.78 23.48
N ASP A 380 -6.13 11.32 22.27
CA ASP A 380 -7.14 12.03 21.45
C ASP A 380 -7.36 11.29 20.13
N ASN A 381 -8.62 10.98 19.82
CA ASN A 381 -9.04 10.26 18.60
C ASN A 381 -8.87 11.06 17.30
N LEU A 382 -8.63 12.37 17.38
CA LEU A 382 -8.31 13.23 16.24
C LEU A 382 -6.80 13.25 15.94
N ILE A 383 -6.00 12.48 16.67
CA ILE A 383 -4.56 12.33 16.45
C ILE A 383 -4.29 10.84 16.22
N ASN A 384 -3.94 10.52 14.99
CA ASN A 384 -3.70 9.14 14.58
C ASN A 384 -2.19 8.86 14.55
N PHE A 385 -1.74 7.85 15.29
CA PHE A 385 -0.36 7.37 15.14
C PHE A 385 -0.20 6.70 13.77
N LEU A 386 0.88 7.04 13.06
CA LEU A 386 1.14 6.49 11.73
C LEU A 386 2.29 5.49 11.75
N SER A 387 3.44 5.89 12.29
CA SER A 387 4.63 5.04 12.30
C SER A 387 5.69 5.53 13.29
N SER A 388 6.74 4.71 13.42
CA SER A 388 7.94 4.94 14.20
C SER A 388 9.15 4.43 13.42
N SER A 389 10.36 4.80 13.84
CA SER A 389 11.60 4.21 13.33
C SER A 389 12.31 3.38 14.40
N SER A 390 13.45 2.77 14.04
CA SER A 390 14.33 2.11 15.01
C SER A 390 14.97 3.06 16.02
N SER A 391 14.94 4.37 15.75
CA SER A 391 15.45 5.41 16.65
C SER A 391 14.42 5.91 17.66
N THR A 392 13.15 5.55 17.49
CA THR A 392 12.08 5.94 18.42
C THR A 392 12.25 5.19 19.74
N GLN A 393 12.32 5.92 20.84
CA GLN A 393 12.42 5.35 22.17
C GLN A 393 11.03 5.13 22.76
N ALA A 394 10.85 4.04 23.51
CA ALA A 394 9.61 3.77 24.24
C ALA A 394 9.38 4.84 25.30
N GLY A 395 8.16 5.37 25.40
CA GLY A 395 7.83 6.44 26.33
C GLY A 395 6.43 7.03 26.15
N LEU A 396 6.09 7.95 27.07
CA LEU A 396 4.86 8.74 27.04
C LEU A 396 5.24 10.21 26.80
N TYR A 397 4.66 10.82 25.76
CA TYR A 397 5.05 12.14 25.28
C TYR A 397 3.86 13.11 25.28
N ASP A 398 4.07 14.30 25.82
CA ASP A 398 3.04 15.33 25.91
C ASP A 398 2.98 16.14 24.60
N LEU A 399 1.86 16.06 23.90
CA LEU A 399 1.57 16.73 22.64
C LEU A 399 0.66 17.94 22.82
N ASN A 400 1.05 19.09 22.27
CA ASN A 400 0.26 20.32 22.25
C ASN A 400 0.19 20.89 20.83
N ILE A 401 -1.00 21.00 20.26
CA ILE A 401 -1.21 21.55 18.90
C ILE A 401 -1.62 23.02 19.00
N THR A 402 -0.86 23.91 18.36
CA THR A 402 -1.09 25.36 18.38
C THR A 402 -1.73 25.88 17.09
N ARG A 403 -1.65 25.10 15.99
CA ARG A 403 -2.27 25.42 14.70
C ARG A 403 -2.64 24.15 13.95
N LEU A 404 -3.81 24.13 13.30
CA LEU A 404 -4.23 23.07 12.38
C LEU A 404 -3.81 23.37 10.94
N ALA A 405 -3.70 22.33 10.10
CA ALA A 405 -3.43 22.53 8.69
C ALA A 405 -4.61 23.15 7.93
N THR A 406 -4.30 23.96 6.92
CA THR A 406 -5.27 24.56 5.99
C THR A 406 -4.90 24.27 4.54
N ARG A 407 -5.84 24.48 3.62
CA ARG A 407 -5.62 24.38 2.17
C ARG A 407 -5.45 25.79 1.59
N ALA A 408 -4.77 25.90 0.45
CA ALA A 408 -4.78 27.12 -0.34
C ALA A 408 -6.16 27.31 -0.97
N THR A 409 -6.72 28.51 -0.77
CA THR A 409 -8.04 28.91 -1.27
C THR A 409 -7.90 30.29 -1.92
N SER A 410 -8.37 30.43 -3.16
CA SER A 410 -8.34 31.69 -3.90
C SER A 410 -9.28 32.72 -3.29
N ASP A 411 -8.98 34.00 -3.46
CA ASP A 411 -9.93 35.06 -3.15
C ASP A 411 -11.01 35.13 -4.25
N PRO A 412 -12.28 35.37 -3.90
CA PRO A 412 -13.34 35.54 -4.88
C PRO A 412 -13.23 36.90 -5.59
N VAL A 413 -13.58 36.95 -6.87
CA VAL A 413 -13.73 38.18 -7.65
C VAL A 413 -15.13 38.23 -8.26
N ALA A 414 -15.83 39.34 -8.05
CA ALA A 414 -17.17 39.51 -8.59
C ALA A 414 -17.16 39.56 -10.13
N VAL A 415 -18.04 38.77 -10.74
CA VAL A 415 -18.29 38.73 -12.18
C VAL A 415 -19.63 39.38 -12.47
N THR A 416 -19.69 40.12 -13.57
CA THR A 416 -20.97 40.57 -14.16
C THR A 416 -21.41 39.55 -15.20
N LEU A 417 -22.56 38.93 -14.96
CA LEU A 417 -23.17 38.00 -15.91
C LEU A 417 -24.16 38.75 -16.82
N GLY A 418 -24.41 38.18 -18.00
CA GLY A 418 -25.41 38.68 -18.95
C GLY A 418 -26.83 38.64 -18.37
N SER A 419 -27.72 39.46 -18.94
CA SER A 419 -29.15 39.48 -18.56
C SER A 419 -29.94 38.31 -19.14
N ASP A 420 -29.40 37.65 -20.17
CA ASP A 420 -29.91 36.37 -20.64
C ASP A 420 -29.58 35.29 -19.62
N GLN A 421 -30.53 34.37 -19.44
CA GLN A 421 -30.46 33.35 -18.43
C GLN A 421 -30.59 31.96 -19.05
N GLN A 422 -29.90 31.00 -18.46
CA GLN A 422 -30.03 29.58 -18.77
C GLN A 422 -30.45 28.82 -17.51
N ALA A 423 -31.51 28.02 -17.63
CA ALA A 423 -31.93 27.08 -16.62
C ALA A 423 -31.58 25.69 -17.13
N SER A 424 -30.90 24.92 -16.28
CA SER A 424 -30.42 23.58 -16.61
C SER A 424 -31.03 22.57 -15.67
N GLY A 425 -31.38 21.39 -16.19
CA GLY A 425 -31.70 20.24 -15.36
C GLY A 425 -30.45 19.68 -14.67
N SER A 426 -30.66 18.76 -13.74
CA SER A 426 -29.60 17.92 -13.19
C SER A 426 -28.92 17.09 -14.28
N ARG A 427 -27.68 16.68 -14.03
CA ARG A 427 -26.95 15.77 -14.92
C ARG A 427 -27.70 14.44 -15.09
N VAL A 428 -27.90 14.04 -16.33
CA VAL A 428 -28.42 12.74 -16.74
C VAL A 428 -27.33 11.69 -16.56
N THR A 429 -27.59 10.73 -15.68
CA THR A 429 -26.69 9.60 -15.42
C THR A 429 -27.17 8.30 -16.10
N ASP A 430 -28.46 8.21 -16.40
CA ASP A 430 -29.10 7.13 -17.16
C ASP A 430 -29.59 7.69 -18.50
N ASN A 431 -28.72 7.60 -19.50
CA ASN A 431 -29.00 8.11 -20.84
C ASN A 431 -30.14 7.34 -21.53
N VAL A 432 -30.44 6.10 -21.13
CA VAL A 432 -31.54 5.31 -21.70
C VAL A 432 -32.87 5.81 -21.17
N ALA A 433 -33.01 5.96 -19.85
CA ALA A 433 -34.24 6.45 -19.24
C ALA A 433 -34.57 7.87 -19.69
N ALA A 434 -33.55 8.71 -19.91
CA ALA A 434 -33.72 10.08 -20.38
C ALA A 434 -34.40 10.21 -21.75
N LEU A 435 -34.41 9.17 -22.58
CA LEU A 435 -35.09 9.16 -23.88
C LEU A 435 -36.61 8.97 -23.78
N THR A 436 -37.15 8.61 -22.61
CA THR A 436 -38.58 8.31 -22.46
C THR A 436 -39.26 9.35 -21.59
N VAL A 437 -40.33 9.96 -22.13
CA VAL A 437 -41.24 10.86 -21.42
C VAL A 437 -42.53 10.11 -21.13
N GLY A 438 -42.88 10.00 -19.84
CA GLY A 438 -44.09 9.31 -19.39
C GLY A 438 -45.37 10.14 -19.52
N SER A 439 -46.51 9.48 -19.35
CA SER A 439 -47.82 10.14 -19.37
C SER A 439 -47.93 11.27 -18.34
N GLY A 440 -48.40 12.45 -18.75
CA GLY A 440 -48.62 13.57 -17.83
C GLY A 440 -47.36 14.36 -17.49
N ALA A 441 -46.25 14.11 -18.17
CA ALA A 441 -45.03 14.87 -17.99
C ALA A 441 -45.23 16.35 -18.33
N SER A 442 -44.85 17.23 -17.41
CA SER A 442 -45.00 18.67 -17.59
C SER A 442 -44.05 19.45 -16.68
N PHE A 443 -43.85 20.73 -16.99
CA PHE A 443 -43.19 21.69 -16.12
C PHE A 443 -43.76 23.08 -16.36
N ASP A 444 -43.72 23.92 -15.34
CA ASP A 444 -44.05 25.34 -15.47
C ASP A 444 -42.78 26.12 -15.81
N LEU A 445 -42.82 26.81 -16.94
CA LEU A 445 -41.73 27.65 -17.43
C LEU A 445 -42.08 29.11 -17.21
N THR A 446 -41.20 29.84 -16.53
CA THR A 446 -41.29 31.29 -16.40
C THR A 446 -40.28 31.92 -17.34
N ILE A 447 -40.71 32.79 -18.26
CA ILE A 447 -39.82 33.62 -19.10
C ILE A 447 -40.36 35.05 -19.14
N GLY A 448 -39.54 36.05 -18.84
CA GLY A 448 -39.97 37.45 -18.92
C GLY A 448 -41.04 37.80 -17.88
N GLY A 449 -41.11 37.04 -16.77
CA GLY A 449 -42.18 37.13 -15.76
C GLY A 449 -43.53 36.53 -16.19
N VAL A 450 -43.61 35.90 -17.36
CA VAL A 450 -44.79 35.14 -17.82
C VAL A 450 -44.58 33.67 -17.51
N VAL A 451 -45.56 33.05 -16.83
CA VAL A 451 -45.55 31.63 -16.47
C VAL A 451 -46.51 30.88 -17.37
N ASN A 452 -46.04 29.85 -18.06
CA ASN A 452 -46.88 28.91 -18.80
C ASN A 452 -46.51 27.47 -18.45
N SER A 453 -47.51 26.60 -18.43
CA SER A 453 -47.30 25.17 -18.24
C SER A 453 -46.97 24.50 -19.58
N ILE A 454 -45.85 23.81 -19.65
CA ILE A 454 -45.37 23.07 -20.80
C ILE A 454 -45.66 21.59 -20.56
N ALA A 455 -46.67 21.06 -21.27
CA ALA A 455 -46.99 19.64 -21.21
C ALA A 455 -46.30 18.91 -22.37
N LEU A 456 -45.62 17.81 -22.07
CA LEU A 456 -44.94 16.98 -23.07
C LEU A 456 -45.78 15.74 -23.39
N ALA A 457 -45.74 15.33 -24.65
CA ALA A 457 -46.42 14.11 -25.08
C ALA A 457 -45.67 12.87 -24.57
N GLU A 458 -46.44 11.83 -24.21
CA GLU A 458 -45.87 10.52 -23.90
C GLU A 458 -45.21 9.93 -25.15
N ALA A 459 -43.90 9.76 -25.11
CA ALA A 459 -43.11 9.25 -26.23
C ALA A 459 -41.74 8.72 -25.77
N THR A 460 -41.17 7.84 -26.58
CA THR A 460 -39.74 7.51 -26.54
C THR A 460 -39.08 8.13 -27.76
N TYR A 461 -38.06 8.94 -27.52
CA TYR A 461 -37.34 9.71 -28.53
C TYR A 461 -36.12 8.93 -29.04
N SER A 462 -35.74 9.17 -30.29
CA SER A 462 -34.59 8.50 -30.91
C SER A 462 -33.26 9.07 -30.42
N SER A 463 -33.24 10.33 -30.01
CA SER A 463 -32.09 10.99 -29.38
C SER A 463 -32.56 12.00 -28.32
N LYS A 464 -31.62 12.40 -27.44
CA LYS A 464 -31.88 13.47 -26.46
C LYS A 464 -32.10 14.82 -27.15
N GLN A 465 -31.53 15.02 -28.34
CA GLN A 465 -31.81 16.21 -29.13
C GLN A 465 -33.24 16.20 -29.68
N ASP A 466 -33.78 15.06 -30.12
CA ASP A 466 -35.18 14.98 -30.56
C ASP A 466 -36.16 15.31 -29.43
N LEU A 467 -35.81 14.92 -28.19
CA LEU A 467 -36.57 15.32 -27.01
C LEU A 467 -36.45 16.82 -26.74
N ALA A 468 -35.24 17.40 -26.84
CA ALA A 468 -35.04 18.84 -26.73
C ALA A 468 -35.86 19.61 -27.78
N ASP A 469 -35.91 19.12 -29.02
CA ASP A 469 -36.70 19.70 -30.11
C ASP A 469 -38.22 19.60 -29.85
N ALA A 470 -38.67 18.52 -29.23
CA ALA A 470 -40.06 18.38 -28.79
C ALA A 470 -40.41 19.35 -27.65
N MET A 471 -39.52 19.51 -26.66
CA MET A 471 -39.66 20.53 -25.62
C MET A 471 -39.70 21.94 -26.23
N GLN A 472 -38.82 22.21 -27.20
CA GLN A 472 -38.79 23.47 -27.94
C GLN A 472 -40.11 23.75 -28.67
N LEU A 473 -40.69 22.73 -29.31
CA LEU A 473 -41.97 22.86 -30.00
C LEU A 473 -43.09 23.25 -29.03
N GLU A 474 -43.18 22.59 -27.87
CA GLU A 474 -44.21 22.89 -26.89
C GLU A 474 -44.02 24.26 -26.24
N ILE A 475 -42.78 24.68 -25.99
CA ILE A 475 -42.48 26.05 -25.54
C ILE A 475 -42.94 27.07 -26.59
N ASN A 476 -42.64 26.84 -27.87
CA ASN A 476 -43.08 27.71 -28.97
C ASN A 476 -44.61 27.74 -29.10
N ASN A 477 -45.31 26.64 -28.80
CA ASN A 477 -46.77 26.62 -28.79
C ASN A 477 -47.36 27.49 -27.68
N GLN A 478 -46.73 27.53 -26.49
CA GLN A 478 -47.22 28.30 -25.34
C GLN A 478 -46.79 29.78 -25.35
N PHE A 479 -45.56 30.08 -25.80
CA PHE A 479 -44.97 31.43 -25.76
C PHE A 479 -44.92 32.12 -27.14
N GLY A 480 -44.95 31.36 -28.24
CA GLY A 480 -44.53 31.81 -29.57
C GLY A 480 -43.04 31.60 -29.80
N SER A 481 -42.59 31.73 -31.05
CA SER A 481 -41.15 31.65 -31.38
C SER A 481 -40.38 32.87 -30.84
N GLY A 482 -39.09 32.69 -30.57
CA GLY A 482 -38.21 33.78 -30.14
C GLY A 482 -38.24 34.09 -28.63
N PHE A 483 -38.51 33.09 -27.80
CA PHE A 483 -38.56 33.21 -26.34
C PHE A 483 -37.46 32.43 -25.63
N ALA A 484 -37.17 31.22 -26.09
CA ALA A 484 -36.10 30.39 -25.57
C ALA A 484 -35.67 29.35 -26.59
N THR A 485 -34.44 28.86 -26.42
CA THR A 485 -33.87 27.70 -27.11
C THR A 485 -33.67 26.54 -26.14
N VAL A 486 -34.03 25.32 -26.54
CA VAL A 486 -33.79 24.08 -25.78
C VAL A 486 -32.72 23.25 -26.49
N LYS A 487 -31.77 22.72 -25.73
CA LYS A 487 -30.75 21.78 -26.23
C LYS A 487 -30.42 20.73 -25.17
N PHE A 488 -29.81 19.62 -25.59
CA PHE A 488 -29.11 18.71 -24.69
C PHE A 488 -27.61 19.02 -24.74
N ASP A 489 -27.02 19.44 -23.63
CA ASP A 489 -25.58 19.65 -23.52
C ASP A 489 -24.87 18.31 -23.31
N THR A 490 -24.13 17.86 -24.32
CA THR A 490 -23.42 16.58 -24.29
C THR A 490 -22.17 16.61 -23.40
N SER A 491 -21.59 17.79 -23.14
CA SER A 491 -20.41 17.94 -22.29
C SER A 491 -20.73 17.76 -20.81
N GLN A 492 -21.93 18.18 -20.41
CA GLN A 492 -22.41 18.08 -19.03
C GLN A 492 -23.52 17.05 -18.85
N SER A 493 -23.94 16.43 -19.95
CA SER A 493 -24.99 15.42 -20.03
C SER A 493 -26.30 15.91 -19.41
N ARG A 494 -26.86 17.06 -19.82
CA ARG A 494 -28.11 17.59 -19.25
C ARG A 494 -28.93 18.41 -20.24
N PHE A 495 -30.21 18.59 -19.97
CA PHE A 495 -31.09 19.47 -20.75
C PHE A 495 -30.97 20.91 -20.28
N GLU A 496 -30.91 21.83 -21.24
CA GLU A 496 -30.76 23.27 -21.00
C GLU A 496 -31.84 24.04 -21.76
N ILE A 497 -32.47 24.98 -21.06
CA ILE A 497 -33.36 25.98 -21.65
C ILE A 497 -32.65 27.31 -21.49
N GLN A 498 -32.38 27.98 -22.60
CA GLN A 498 -31.75 29.30 -22.63
C GLN A 498 -32.80 30.31 -23.09
N ALA A 499 -32.97 31.40 -22.34
CA ALA A 499 -33.84 32.50 -22.74
C ALA A 499 -33.20 33.30 -23.90
N ASP A 500 -34.01 33.66 -24.90
CA ASP A 500 -33.52 34.44 -26.03
C ASP A 500 -33.08 35.86 -25.59
N PRO A 501 -32.16 36.51 -26.32
CA PRO A 501 -31.66 37.84 -25.96
C PRO A 501 -32.77 38.86 -25.69
N GLY A 502 -32.68 39.54 -24.55
CA GLY A 502 -33.67 40.55 -24.13
C GLY A 502 -34.87 40.01 -23.35
N LYS A 503 -34.94 38.69 -23.11
CA LYS A 503 -35.86 38.08 -22.15
C LYS A 503 -35.14 37.97 -20.79
N THR A 504 -35.71 38.55 -19.74
CA THR A 504 -35.18 38.48 -18.36
C THR A 504 -35.99 37.49 -17.53
N THR A 505 -35.40 36.89 -16.50
CA THR A 505 -36.07 35.94 -15.59
C THR A 505 -36.50 34.66 -16.32
N LEU A 506 -35.75 33.59 -16.08
CA LEU A 506 -36.03 32.23 -16.51
C LEU A 506 -36.14 31.35 -15.26
N SER A 507 -37.16 30.50 -15.17
CA SER A 507 -37.14 29.41 -14.20
C SER A 507 -38.03 28.25 -14.65
N ILE A 508 -37.64 27.04 -14.25
CA ILE A 508 -38.43 25.83 -14.44
C ILE A 508 -38.88 25.37 -13.06
N SER A 509 -40.18 25.15 -12.90
CA SER A 509 -40.77 24.72 -11.62
C SER A 509 -41.87 23.70 -11.88
N ASN A 510 -42.37 23.06 -10.82
CA ASN A 510 -43.47 22.08 -10.90
C ASN A 510 -43.23 20.98 -11.95
N ALA A 511 -41.95 20.63 -12.20
CA ALA A 511 -41.61 19.52 -13.06
C ALA A 511 -42.25 18.25 -12.50
N THR A 512 -42.93 17.49 -13.35
CA THR A 512 -43.59 16.24 -13.00
C THR A 512 -43.26 15.22 -14.09
N GLY A 513 -42.80 14.03 -13.70
CA GLY A 513 -42.52 12.94 -14.65
C GLY A 513 -41.31 13.19 -15.55
N LEU A 514 -40.37 14.06 -15.14
CA LEU A 514 -39.17 14.44 -15.88
C LEU A 514 -37.87 14.19 -15.10
N ASP A 515 -37.92 13.37 -14.04
CA ASP A 515 -36.75 13.09 -13.20
C ASP A 515 -35.61 12.44 -14.00
N ALA A 516 -35.93 11.59 -14.99
CA ALA A 516 -34.94 10.94 -15.86
C ALA A 516 -34.26 11.94 -16.83
N GLN A 517 -34.92 13.06 -17.13
CA GLN A 517 -34.38 14.15 -17.92
C GLN A 517 -33.62 15.18 -17.05
N GLY A 518 -33.48 14.91 -15.75
CA GLY A 518 -32.80 15.79 -14.80
C GLY A 518 -33.69 16.87 -14.18
N PHE A 519 -34.99 16.91 -14.48
CA PHE A 519 -35.93 17.84 -13.84
C PHE A 519 -36.72 17.13 -12.74
N VAL A 520 -36.09 17.05 -11.57
CA VAL A 520 -36.61 16.40 -10.37
C VAL A 520 -37.88 17.09 -9.86
N THR A 521 -38.88 16.27 -9.52
CA THR A 521 -40.17 16.76 -9.04
C THR A 521 -40.03 17.50 -7.71
N GLY A 522 -40.57 18.72 -7.64
CA GLY A 522 -40.53 19.59 -6.46
C GLY A 522 -39.35 20.54 -6.40
N ASP A 523 -38.35 20.35 -7.26
CA ASP A 523 -37.25 21.30 -7.40
C ASP A 523 -37.65 22.48 -8.29
N THR A 524 -36.97 23.61 -8.06
CA THR A 524 -37.04 24.79 -8.93
C THR A 524 -35.66 25.03 -9.51
N TYR A 525 -35.58 25.14 -10.83
CA TYR A 525 -34.36 25.39 -11.58
C TYR A 525 -34.39 26.84 -12.03
N ASP A 526 -33.76 27.71 -11.25
CA ASP A 526 -33.66 29.13 -11.56
C ASP A 526 -32.65 29.36 -12.68
N GLY A 527 -32.99 30.28 -13.57
CA GLY A 527 -32.12 30.69 -14.66
C GLY A 527 -30.92 31.47 -14.14
N GLN A 528 -29.73 30.99 -14.47
CA GLN A 528 -28.48 31.65 -14.15
C GLN A 528 -28.07 32.59 -15.26
N GLY A 529 -27.58 33.78 -14.91
CA GLY A 529 -26.96 34.68 -15.89
C GLY A 529 -25.76 34.00 -16.56
N MET A 530 -25.54 34.30 -17.84
CA MET A 530 -24.47 33.68 -18.60
C MET A 530 -23.28 34.61 -18.80
N MET A 531 -22.07 34.07 -18.73
CA MET A 531 -20.85 34.68 -19.25
C MET A 531 -20.74 34.35 -20.74
N ASP A 532 -20.33 35.32 -21.56
CA ASP A 532 -20.17 35.16 -23.01
C ASP A 532 -18.71 35.32 -23.42
N LEU A 533 -18.04 34.22 -23.74
CA LEU A 533 -16.67 34.19 -24.25
C LEU A 533 -16.72 34.15 -25.78
N THR A 534 -16.37 35.27 -26.40
CA THR A 534 -16.48 35.44 -27.86
C THR A 534 -15.35 34.80 -28.66
N SER A 535 -14.31 34.32 -27.99
CA SER A 535 -13.13 33.66 -28.53
C SER A 535 -12.60 32.66 -27.51
N ASP A 536 -11.78 31.71 -27.96
CA ASP A 536 -11.03 30.84 -27.04
C ASP A 536 -10.11 31.71 -26.19
N GLU A 537 -10.05 31.43 -24.90
CA GLU A 537 -9.23 32.13 -23.92
C GLU A 537 -8.41 31.12 -23.11
N SER A 538 -7.38 31.60 -22.43
CA SER A 538 -6.59 30.77 -21.52
C SER A 538 -6.16 31.57 -20.30
N PHE A 539 -5.87 30.87 -19.21
CA PHE A 539 -5.19 31.45 -18.05
C PHE A 539 -4.10 30.51 -17.55
N SER A 540 -3.14 31.05 -16.81
CA SER A 540 -2.04 30.27 -16.26
C SER A 540 -2.28 29.95 -14.80
N ILE A 541 -2.10 28.70 -14.42
CA ILE A 541 -2.19 28.24 -13.04
C ILE A 541 -1.03 27.31 -12.69
N LYS A 542 -0.56 27.43 -11.44
CA LYS A 542 0.24 26.41 -10.80
C LYS A 542 -0.48 25.93 -9.54
N VAL A 543 -0.71 24.62 -9.45
CA VAL A 543 -1.37 23.98 -8.31
C VAL A 543 -0.31 23.20 -7.53
N ASP A 544 -0.13 23.58 -6.28
CA ASP A 544 0.85 22.99 -5.36
C ASP A 544 2.27 22.97 -5.98
N ASP A 545 2.85 21.77 -6.12
CA ASP A 545 4.17 21.53 -6.70
C ASP A 545 4.16 21.24 -8.22
N SER A 546 3.03 21.49 -8.92
CA SER A 546 2.97 21.31 -10.38
C SER A 546 3.88 22.31 -11.12
N THR A 547 4.13 22.05 -12.39
CA THR A 547 4.56 23.11 -13.32
C THR A 547 3.39 24.08 -13.55
N THR A 548 3.71 25.31 -13.95
CA THR A 548 2.67 26.23 -14.43
C THR A 548 2.07 25.67 -15.70
N ALA A 549 0.77 25.45 -15.69
CA ALA A 549 -0.01 24.97 -16.81
C ALA A 549 -0.85 26.11 -17.37
N GLU A 550 -0.97 26.15 -18.70
CA GLU A 550 -1.97 26.95 -19.39
C GLU A 550 -3.26 26.13 -19.46
N ILE A 551 -4.37 26.76 -19.08
CA ILE A 551 -5.69 26.15 -19.05
C ILE A 551 -6.54 26.84 -20.11
N ASP A 552 -6.82 26.10 -21.17
CA ASP A 552 -7.64 26.57 -22.27
C ASP A 552 -9.13 26.52 -21.89
N LEU A 553 -9.86 27.50 -22.40
CA LEU A 553 -11.30 27.65 -22.27
C LEU A 553 -11.85 28.07 -23.63
N ALA A 554 -12.67 27.21 -24.23
CA ALA A 554 -13.22 27.47 -25.55
C ALA A 554 -14.17 28.67 -25.56
N ALA A 555 -14.33 29.29 -26.73
CA ALA A 555 -15.38 30.27 -26.97
C ALA A 555 -16.74 29.64 -26.70
N GLY A 556 -17.62 30.37 -26.01
CA GLY A 556 -18.93 29.85 -25.64
C GLY A 556 -19.64 30.71 -24.61
N ARG A 557 -20.89 30.35 -24.35
CA ARG A 557 -21.67 30.94 -23.26
C ARG A 557 -21.73 29.95 -22.11
N TYR A 558 -21.44 30.41 -20.90
CA TYR A 558 -21.35 29.57 -19.71
C TYR A 558 -22.17 30.16 -18.57
N THR A 559 -22.96 29.34 -17.86
CA THR A 559 -23.33 29.74 -16.49
C THR A 559 -22.09 29.71 -15.59
N LEU A 560 -22.17 30.31 -14.40
CA LEU A 560 -21.02 30.30 -13.49
C LEU A 560 -20.70 28.89 -12.99
N GLU A 561 -21.72 28.04 -12.80
CA GLU A 561 -21.55 26.62 -12.48
C GLU A 561 -20.89 25.85 -13.63
N ASP A 562 -21.24 26.18 -14.87
CA ASP A 562 -20.62 25.56 -16.05
C ASP A 562 -19.17 25.91 -16.15
N LEU A 563 -18.85 27.18 -15.93
CA LEU A 563 -17.48 27.65 -15.89
C LEU A 563 -16.70 26.95 -14.77
N ALA A 564 -17.27 26.82 -13.57
CA ALA A 564 -16.63 26.12 -12.46
C ALA A 564 -16.35 24.64 -12.79
N PHE A 565 -17.30 23.95 -13.42
CA PHE A 565 -17.17 22.55 -13.84
C PHE A 565 -16.10 22.40 -14.93
N GLN A 566 -16.17 23.21 -15.98
CA GLN A 566 -15.21 23.20 -17.08
C GLN A 566 -13.79 23.50 -16.57
N LEU A 567 -13.64 24.54 -15.74
CA LEU A 567 -12.34 24.86 -15.14
C LEU A 567 -11.82 23.75 -14.24
N THR A 568 -12.67 23.15 -13.40
CA THR A 568 -12.27 22.02 -12.54
C THR A 568 -11.77 20.84 -13.39
N ASN A 569 -12.48 20.50 -14.46
CA ASN A 569 -12.10 19.41 -15.36
C ASN A 569 -10.85 19.73 -16.15
N ASN A 570 -10.75 20.92 -16.75
CA ASN A 570 -9.60 21.31 -17.55
C ASN A 570 -8.32 21.35 -16.71
N ILE A 571 -8.41 21.85 -15.46
CA ILE A 571 -7.29 21.87 -14.51
C ILE A 571 -6.92 20.45 -14.06
N ASN A 572 -7.89 19.66 -13.61
CA ASN A 572 -7.61 18.34 -13.03
C ASN A 572 -7.24 17.28 -14.08
N ASN A 573 -7.63 17.47 -15.35
CA ASN A 573 -7.23 16.62 -16.48
C ASN A 573 -5.99 17.14 -17.20
N ASN A 574 -5.49 18.34 -16.88
CA ASN A 574 -4.24 18.83 -17.42
C ASN A 574 -3.11 17.85 -17.08
N THR A 575 -2.31 17.47 -18.08
CA THR A 575 -1.30 16.41 -17.94
C THR A 575 -0.27 16.71 -16.87
N ASP A 576 0.13 17.98 -16.73
CA ASP A 576 1.17 18.39 -15.79
C ASP A 576 0.66 18.39 -14.34
N ILE A 577 -0.58 18.86 -14.14
CA ILE A 577 -1.24 18.89 -12.83
C ILE A 577 -1.56 17.47 -12.36
N LYS A 578 -2.12 16.65 -13.26
CA LYS A 578 -2.50 15.26 -13.00
C LYS A 578 -1.28 14.37 -12.74
N ALA A 579 -0.17 14.59 -13.47
CA ALA A 579 1.07 13.82 -13.27
C ALA A 579 1.64 13.98 -11.85
N SER A 580 1.45 15.14 -11.22
CA SER A 580 1.83 15.39 -9.82
C SER A 580 0.82 14.86 -8.80
N GLY A 581 -0.33 14.33 -9.24
CA GLY A 581 -1.43 13.92 -8.37
C GLY A 581 -2.11 15.11 -7.69
N ASN A 582 -2.05 16.29 -8.29
CA ASN A 582 -2.63 17.53 -7.77
C ASN A 582 -4.04 17.67 -8.33
N ALA A 583 -4.93 18.29 -7.57
CA ALA A 583 -6.25 18.65 -8.06
C ALA A 583 -6.79 19.86 -7.31
N VAL A 584 -7.78 20.52 -7.89
CA VAL A 584 -8.54 21.59 -7.25
C VAL A 584 -10.01 21.22 -7.22
N ASN A 585 -10.74 21.86 -6.31
CA ASN A 585 -12.18 21.99 -6.37
C ASN A 585 -12.53 23.46 -6.60
N ILE A 586 -13.39 23.75 -7.57
CA ILE A 586 -13.89 25.10 -7.83
C ILE A 586 -15.38 25.14 -7.52
N THR A 587 -15.79 26.10 -6.71
CA THR A 587 -17.18 26.27 -6.32
C THR A 587 -17.65 27.66 -6.72
N ALA A 588 -18.77 27.72 -7.45
CA ALA A 588 -19.48 28.96 -7.68
C ALA A 588 -20.15 29.42 -6.38
N ILE A 589 -19.94 30.68 -6.03
CA ILE A 589 -20.55 31.33 -4.87
C ILE A 589 -21.14 32.67 -5.31
N GLY A 590 -22.12 33.15 -4.55
CA GLY A 590 -22.69 34.46 -4.75
C GLY A 590 -24.20 34.43 -4.96
N SER A 591 -24.74 35.63 -5.06
CA SER A 591 -26.15 35.92 -5.28
C SER A 591 -26.27 37.16 -6.16
N ASP A 592 -27.45 37.41 -6.72
CA ASP A 592 -27.74 38.64 -7.47
C ASP A 592 -27.40 39.92 -6.66
N SER A 593 -27.39 39.86 -5.33
CA SER A 593 -27.08 40.99 -4.44
C SER A 593 -25.60 41.11 -4.04
N ASP A 594 -24.87 40.00 -3.93
CA ASP A 594 -23.49 39.97 -3.42
C ASP A 594 -22.43 39.86 -4.55
N GLY A 595 -22.89 39.63 -5.79
CA GLY A 595 -22.04 39.37 -6.94
C GLY A 595 -21.67 37.88 -7.04
N TYR A 596 -21.57 37.38 -8.25
CA TYR A 596 -21.21 35.99 -8.56
C TYR A 596 -19.69 35.84 -8.65
N SER A 597 -19.11 34.79 -8.04
CA SER A 597 -17.66 34.54 -8.00
C SER A 597 -17.34 33.04 -7.96
N LEU A 598 -16.11 32.69 -8.30
CA LEU A 598 -15.58 31.33 -8.14
C LEU A 598 -14.56 31.30 -7.00
N ILE A 599 -14.63 30.25 -6.17
CA ILE A 599 -13.59 29.93 -5.20
C ILE A 599 -12.92 28.63 -5.62
N MET A 600 -11.62 28.71 -5.87
CA MET A 600 -10.76 27.55 -6.10
C MET A 600 -10.07 27.15 -4.80
N THR A 601 -10.07 25.86 -4.50
CA THR A 601 -9.37 25.29 -3.34
C THR A 601 -8.52 24.09 -3.77
N SER A 602 -7.24 24.08 -3.38
CA SER A 602 -6.35 22.94 -3.61
C SER A 602 -6.84 21.71 -2.86
N ASN A 603 -6.60 20.51 -3.40
CA ASN A 603 -6.97 19.27 -2.75
C ASN A 603 -6.00 18.86 -1.62
N ARG A 604 -4.84 19.52 -1.47
CA ARG A 604 -3.84 19.24 -0.44
C ARG A 604 -4.00 20.14 0.78
N TYR A 605 -3.43 19.72 1.90
CA TYR A 605 -3.31 20.51 3.13
C TYR A 605 -1.85 20.87 3.37
N GLY A 606 -1.58 21.99 4.02
CA GLY A 606 -0.23 22.35 4.46
C GLY A 606 0.41 23.49 3.69
N GLY A 607 1.67 23.77 4.03
CA GLY A 607 2.47 24.84 3.41
C GLY A 607 2.75 24.67 1.91
N TYR A 608 2.62 23.45 1.38
CA TYR A 608 2.76 23.14 -0.05
C TYR A 608 1.43 23.07 -0.78
N SER A 609 0.31 23.14 -0.06
CA SER A 609 -0.94 23.47 -0.72
C SER A 609 -0.79 24.90 -1.23
N SER A 610 -0.76 25.11 -2.54
CA SER A 610 -0.57 26.44 -3.12
C SER A 610 -1.37 26.63 -4.40
N LEU A 611 -1.82 27.86 -4.61
CA LEU A 611 -2.48 28.29 -5.84
C LEU A 611 -1.79 29.57 -6.30
N ASP A 612 -1.06 29.49 -7.42
CA ASP A 612 -0.57 30.65 -8.15
C ASP A 612 -1.37 30.77 -9.44
N ILE A 613 -2.23 31.77 -9.52
CA ILE A 613 -3.18 31.96 -10.63
C ILE A 613 -2.90 33.33 -11.25
N THR A 614 -2.77 33.38 -12.57
CA THR A 614 -2.52 34.61 -13.32
C THR A 614 -3.29 34.63 -14.63
N ALA A 615 -3.58 35.82 -15.15
CA ALA A 615 -4.34 36.01 -16.39
C ALA A 615 -5.80 35.49 -16.30
N THR A 616 -6.43 35.62 -15.13
CA THR A 616 -7.84 35.26 -14.89
C THR A 616 -8.86 36.22 -15.52
N THR A 617 -8.39 37.13 -16.37
CA THR A 617 -9.21 38.08 -17.12
C THR A 617 -8.87 37.92 -18.59
N SER A 618 -9.89 37.69 -19.42
CA SER A 618 -9.74 37.52 -20.87
C SER A 618 -9.13 38.75 -21.53
N ASN A 619 -8.62 38.58 -22.76
CA ASN A 619 -8.13 39.71 -23.56
C ASN A 619 -9.24 40.75 -23.85
N SER A 620 -10.50 40.31 -23.79
CA SER A 620 -11.69 41.14 -23.94
C SER A 620 -12.15 41.79 -22.62
N GLY A 621 -11.43 41.60 -21.51
CA GLY A 621 -11.69 42.21 -20.21
C GLY A 621 -12.72 41.49 -19.34
N ILE A 622 -13.07 40.25 -19.67
CA ILE A 622 -14.05 39.43 -18.93
C ILE A 622 -13.29 38.67 -17.83
N SER A 623 -13.66 38.89 -16.55
CA SER A 623 -13.09 38.13 -15.43
C SER A 623 -13.74 36.75 -15.33
N PHE A 624 -12.93 35.71 -15.13
CA PHE A 624 -13.40 34.33 -14.89
C PHE A 624 -13.92 34.10 -13.46
N GLY A 625 -14.01 35.15 -12.64
CA GLY A 625 -14.54 35.09 -11.27
C GLY A 625 -13.57 34.60 -10.21
N ILE A 626 -12.31 34.46 -10.57
CA ILE A 626 -11.20 34.08 -9.70
C ILE A 626 -10.20 35.23 -9.71
N ALA A 627 -9.60 35.55 -8.55
CA ALA A 627 -8.51 36.53 -8.50
C ALA A 627 -7.21 35.97 -9.07
N ASP A 628 -6.45 36.81 -9.77
CA ASP A 628 -5.01 36.64 -9.88
C ASP A 628 -4.43 36.68 -8.45
N THR A 629 -3.85 35.56 -8.02
CA THR A 629 -3.49 35.37 -6.62
C THR A 629 -2.30 34.44 -6.47
N SER A 630 -1.61 34.58 -5.34
CA SER A 630 -0.67 33.60 -4.81
C SER A 630 -1.12 33.28 -3.38
N LYS A 631 -1.62 32.07 -3.16
CA LYS A 631 -2.14 31.60 -1.87
C LYS A 631 -1.42 30.33 -1.47
N THR A 632 -1.14 30.20 -0.18
CA THR A 632 -0.56 28.99 0.40
C THR A 632 -1.37 28.57 1.61
N GLY A 633 -1.57 27.26 1.77
CA GLY A 633 -2.05 26.68 3.02
C GLY A 633 -1.01 26.81 4.13
N LEU A 634 -1.39 26.38 5.33
CA LEU A 634 -0.51 26.31 6.49
C LEU A 634 -0.47 24.87 6.97
N SER A 635 0.67 24.39 7.44
CA SER A 635 0.78 23.08 8.08
C SER A 635 0.42 23.14 9.56
N VAL A 636 0.15 21.97 10.13
CA VAL A 636 0.03 21.77 11.58
C VAL A 636 1.28 22.31 12.27
N ASP A 637 1.07 22.93 13.42
CA ASP A 637 2.15 23.40 14.28
C ASP A 637 1.80 23.13 15.75
N GLY A 638 2.82 23.07 16.58
CA GLY A 638 2.70 22.62 17.96
C GLY A 638 4.03 22.20 18.56
N THR A 639 3.95 21.50 19.69
CA THR A 639 5.11 20.98 20.42
C THR A 639 4.86 19.57 20.91
N ILE A 640 5.91 18.76 20.95
CA ILE A 640 5.95 17.49 21.68
C ILE A 640 7.01 17.59 22.79
N THR A 641 6.65 17.21 24.01
CA THR A 641 7.52 17.27 25.19
C THR A 641 7.86 15.87 25.66
N THR A 642 9.15 15.66 25.90
CA THR A 642 9.76 14.42 26.40
C THR A 642 10.56 14.74 27.67
N ASP A 643 11.17 13.74 28.30
CA ASP A 643 11.99 13.93 29.50
C ASP A 643 13.24 14.79 29.23
N LEU A 644 13.74 14.78 28.00
CA LEU A 644 14.86 15.62 27.55
C LEU A 644 14.44 17.08 27.26
N GLY A 645 13.16 17.37 27.11
CA GLY A 645 12.61 18.71 26.85
C GLY A 645 11.58 18.76 25.73
N THR A 646 11.42 19.93 25.10
CA THR A 646 10.34 20.18 24.12
C THR A 646 10.88 20.38 22.70
N LEU A 647 10.24 19.74 21.73
CA LEU A 647 10.50 19.86 20.30
C LEU A 647 9.34 20.57 19.59
N ASN A 648 9.64 21.54 18.72
CA ASN A 648 8.63 22.21 17.89
C ASN A 648 8.30 21.37 16.67
N LEU A 649 7.01 21.21 16.37
CA LEU A 649 6.53 20.29 15.34
C LEU A 649 6.43 20.90 13.94
N GLY A 650 6.27 22.23 13.81
CA GLY A 650 6.07 22.87 12.51
C GLY A 650 7.16 22.58 11.47
N ALA A 651 8.42 22.38 11.90
CA ALA A 651 9.53 22.01 11.02
C ALA A 651 9.48 20.56 10.53
N TYR A 652 8.65 19.73 11.15
CA TYR A 652 8.48 18.30 10.86
C TYR A 652 7.14 18.01 10.18
N ALA A 653 6.33 19.02 9.88
CA ALA A 653 5.11 18.80 9.12
C ALA A 653 5.45 18.29 7.71
N ASP A 654 4.70 17.29 7.25
CA ASP A 654 4.91 16.68 5.95
C ASP A 654 4.70 17.68 4.82
N GLN A 655 5.50 17.53 3.78
CA GLN A 655 5.48 18.45 2.65
C GLN A 655 4.26 18.22 1.76
N LYS A 656 3.75 16.99 1.62
CA LYS A 656 2.61 16.71 0.74
C LYS A 656 1.27 16.78 1.46
N ASP A 657 1.26 16.52 2.77
CA ASP A 657 0.07 16.63 3.60
C ASP A 657 0.42 17.24 4.96
N GLY A 658 0.27 18.56 5.09
CA GLY A 658 0.62 19.29 6.31
C GLY A 658 -0.18 18.93 7.55
N ARG A 659 -1.13 18.00 7.48
CA ARG A 659 -1.76 17.35 8.65
C ARG A 659 -0.87 16.32 9.31
N LYS A 660 0.07 15.73 8.56
CA LYS A 660 1.01 14.72 9.04
C LYS A 660 2.25 15.40 9.61
N ILE A 661 2.74 14.88 10.73
CA ILE A 661 4.02 15.24 11.35
C ILE A 661 4.94 14.04 11.20
N ASN A 662 6.13 14.25 10.64
CA ASN A 662 7.16 13.23 10.43
C ASN A 662 8.44 13.68 11.13
N ILE A 663 8.64 13.27 12.38
CA ILE A 663 9.82 13.65 13.14
C ILE A 663 11.05 12.92 12.58
N SER A 664 12.07 13.67 12.18
CA SER A 664 13.29 13.10 11.59
C SER A 664 14.04 12.19 12.57
N ASP A 665 14.66 11.12 12.05
CA ASP A 665 15.61 10.27 12.78
C ASP A 665 16.85 11.02 13.30
N PHE A 666 17.06 12.26 12.83
CA PHE A 666 18.14 13.13 13.26
C PHE A 666 17.67 14.27 14.18
N ALA A 667 16.45 14.24 14.71
CA ALA A 667 15.94 15.29 15.61
C ALA A 667 16.76 15.38 16.92
N PHE A 668 16.98 16.59 17.45
CA PHE A 668 17.71 16.81 18.70
C PHE A 668 16.91 17.73 19.62
N ILE A 669 17.03 17.50 20.93
CA ILE A 669 16.58 18.43 21.97
C ILE A 669 17.82 18.86 22.74
N GLY A 670 18.20 20.13 22.61
CA GLY A 670 19.49 20.61 23.13
C GLY A 670 20.66 19.93 22.42
N SER A 671 21.54 19.28 23.18
CA SER A 671 22.67 18.50 22.66
C SER A 671 22.38 17.01 22.50
N GLU A 672 21.23 16.54 22.96
CA GLU A 672 20.90 15.11 23.02
C GLU A 672 19.94 14.72 21.89
N PRO A 673 20.10 13.52 21.30
CA PRO A 673 19.11 12.94 20.39
C PRO A 673 17.71 12.95 21.00
N ALA A 674 16.71 13.43 20.27
CA ALA A 674 15.33 13.41 20.76
C ALA A 674 14.81 11.97 20.87
N GLU A 675 14.05 11.67 21.93
CA GLU A 675 13.46 10.33 22.17
C GLU A 675 12.37 9.98 21.13
N VAL A 676 11.74 11.00 20.55
CA VAL A 676 10.66 10.91 19.56
C VAL A 676 11.15 10.83 18.10
N ARG A 677 12.43 10.52 17.87
CA ARG A 677 13.02 10.36 16.52
C ARG A 677 12.24 9.32 15.71
N GLY A 678 11.90 9.66 14.47
CA GLY A 678 11.18 8.75 13.56
C GLY A 678 9.68 8.60 13.85
N LEU A 679 9.16 9.24 14.90
CA LEU A 679 7.74 9.21 15.22
C LEU A 679 6.94 9.98 14.15
N SER A 680 5.87 9.36 13.65
CA SER A 680 4.94 9.95 12.69
C SER A 680 3.50 9.83 13.16
N PHE A 681 2.73 10.92 13.00
CA PHE A 681 1.31 10.96 13.34
C PHE A 681 0.54 11.98 12.47
N GLU A 682 -0.76 11.78 12.31
CA GLU A 682 -1.68 12.67 11.57
C GLU A 682 -2.60 13.41 12.54
N VAL A 683 -2.73 14.73 12.37
CA VAL A 683 -3.65 15.57 13.14
C VAL A 683 -4.83 15.96 12.27
N LEU A 684 -5.99 15.40 12.57
CA LEU A 684 -7.24 15.62 11.83
C LEU A 684 -8.00 16.86 12.33
N GLY A 685 -7.77 17.28 13.57
CA GLY A 685 -8.44 18.43 14.18
C GLY A 685 -8.24 18.55 15.69
N GLY A 686 -9.21 19.16 16.36
CA GLY A 686 -9.30 19.25 17.82
C GLY A 686 -9.01 20.63 18.39
N SER A 687 -9.27 20.79 19.69
CA SER A 687 -9.03 22.06 20.40
C SER A 687 -7.54 22.40 20.42
N LEU A 688 -7.21 23.63 20.05
CA LEU A 688 -5.85 24.16 20.09
C LEU A 688 -5.41 24.40 21.54
N ASN A 689 -4.10 24.28 21.79
CA ASN A 689 -3.42 24.56 23.05
C ASN A 689 -3.82 23.66 24.24
N THR A 690 -4.41 22.49 23.99
CA THR A 690 -4.68 21.47 25.01
C THR A 690 -3.61 20.38 24.98
N THR A 691 -3.02 20.06 26.12
CA THR A 691 -2.07 18.95 26.28
C THR A 691 -2.78 17.62 26.15
N ARG A 692 -2.19 16.74 25.34
CA ARG A 692 -2.61 15.37 25.05
C ARG A 692 -1.40 14.46 25.19
N GLN A 693 -1.59 13.16 25.25
CA GLN A 693 -0.49 12.20 25.34
C GLN A 693 -0.40 11.36 24.08
N VAL A 694 0.82 11.22 23.54
CA VAL A 694 1.18 10.21 22.55
C VAL A 694 2.11 9.21 23.22
N SER A 695 1.73 7.94 23.23
CA SER A 695 2.58 6.86 23.72
C SER A 695 3.28 6.16 22.57
N PHE A 696 4.48 5.64 22.82
CA PHE A 696 5.13 4.66 21.96
C PHE A 696 5.67 3.53 22.82
N ALA A 697 5.34 2.30 22.44
CA ALA A 697 5.76 1.10 23.14
C ALA A 697 6.45 0.13 22.16
N GLN A 698 7.38 -0.65 22.70
CA GLN A 698 7.90 -1.84 22.04
C GLN A 698 7.21 -3.07 22.64
N GLY A 699 6.38 -3.73 21.84
CA GLY A 699 5.69 -4.95 22.24
C GLY A 699 6.63 -6.13 22.50
N PHE A 700 6.08 -7.20 23.06
CA PHE A 700 6.78 -8.42 23.48
C PHE A 700 7.55 -9.09 22.33
N ALA A 701 6.96 -9.19 21.13
CA ALA A 701 7.66 -9.80 19.99
C ALA A 701 8.81 -8.89 19.54
N SER A 702 8.63 -7.58 19.47
CA SER A 702 9.72 -6.65 19.14
C SER A 702 10.86 -6.63 20.18
N ARG A 703 10.53 -6.74 21.48
CA ARG A 703 11.54 -6.88 22.56
C ARG A 703 12.30 -8.19 22.43
N LEU A 704 11.60 -9.29 22.15
CA LEU A 704 12.20 -10.59 21.95
C LEU A 704 13.08 -10.63 20.69
N GLU A 705 12.64 -10.04 19.58
CA GLU A 705 13.42 -9.92 18.33
C GLU A 705 14.76 -9.22 18.62
N THR A 706 14.69 -8.07 19.31
CA THR A 706 15.89 -7.33 19.74
C THR A 706 16.79 -8.20 20.63
N THR A 707 16.20 -8.89 21.60
CA THR A 707 16.93 -9.78 22.51
C THR A 707 17.64 -10.93 21.78
N ILE A 708 17.00 -11.53 20.78
CA ILE A 708 17.59 -12.62 19.99
C ILE A 708 18.74 -12.08 19.13
N ASN A 709 18.54 -10.94 18.46
CA ASN A 709 19.58 -10.30 17.65
C ASN A 709 20.81 -9.94 18.52
N ASP A 710 20.58 -9.41 19.73
CA ASP A 710 21.63 -9.05 20.68
C ASP A 710 22.51 -10.25 21.10
N PHE A 711 22.02 -11.49 21.03
CA PHE A 711 22.86 -12.66 21.33
C PHE A 711 23.97 -12.88 20.30
N PHE A 712 23.73 -12.45 19.06
CA PHE A 712 24.60 -12.65 17.90
C PHE A 712 25.29 -11.38 17.43
N GLU A 713 24.98 -10.24 18.06
CA GLU A 713 25.64 -8.96 17.76
C GLU A 713 27.16 -9.10 17.86
N GLN A 714 27.84 -8.56 16.85
CA GLN A 714 29.29 -8.65 16.76
C GLN A 714 29.94 -7.97 17.98
N ASP A 715 30.93 -8.63 18.57
CA ASP A 715 31.71 -8.19 19.74
C ASP A 715 30.98 -8.10 21.09
N THR A 716 29.65 -7.88 21.13
CA THR A 716 28.89 -7.72 22.39
C THR A 716 28.05 -8.95 22.72
N GLY A 717 27.60 -9.69 21.72
CA GLY A 717 26.69 -10.82 21.87
C GLY A 717 27.26 -11.95 22.71
N VAL A 718 26.42 -12.52 23.59
CA VAL A 718 26.84 -13.59 24.52
C VAL A 718 27.16 -14.90 23.78
N VAL A 719 26.40 -15.21 22.72
CA VAL A 719 26.64 -16.39 21.89
C VAL A 719 27.82 -16.13 20.96
N ALA A 720 27.85 -14.98 20.27
CA ALA A 720 28.94 -14.59 19.38
C ALA A 720 30.31 -14.67 20.10
N ARG A 721 30.47 -14.02 21.25
CA ARG A 721 31.72 -14.04 22.03
C ARG A 721 32.12 -15.44 22.47
N ARG A 722 31.16 -16.30 22.81
CA ARG A 722 31.44 -17.68 23.22
C ARG A 722 31.91 -18.53 22.04
N THR A 723 31.25 -18.39 20.89
CA THR A 723 31.62 -19.01 19.62
C THR A 723 33.05 -18.62 19.22
N ASP A 724 33.38 -17.33 19.28
CA ASP A 724 34.73 -16.84 18.98
C ASP A 724 35.78 -17.41 19.93
N THR A 725 35.49 -17.42 21.23
CA THR A 725 36.39 -17.98 22.26
C THR A 725 36.66 -19.47 22.01
N LEU A 726 35.65 -20.24 21.60
CA LEU A 726 35.81 -21.67 21.32
C LEU A 726 36.57 -21.89 20.01
N SER A 727 36.29 -21.11 18.98
CA SER A 727 37.01 -21.11 17.71
C SER A 727 38.51 -20.82 17.92
N SER A 728 38.87 -19.81 18.72
CA SER A 728 40.27 -19.55 19.07
C SER A 728 40.91 -20.70 19.84
N LYS A 729 40.22 -21.30 20.81
CA LYS A 729 40.73 -22.47 21.55
C LYS A 729 40.98 -23.68 20.65
N LEU A 730 40.13 -23.90 19.65
CA LEU A 730 40.34 -24.97 18.68
C LEU A 730 41.61 -24.74 17.86
N SER A 731 41.83 -23.50 17.40
CA SER A 731 43.08 -23.11 16.75
C SER A 731 44.29 -23.39 17.65
N ASP A 732 44.25 -22.98 18.92
CA ASP A 732 45.32 -23.23 19.88
C ASP A 732 45.59 -24.74 20.08
N TYR A 733 44.53 -25.56 20.13
CA TYR A 733 44.68 -27.01 20.25
C TYR A 733 45.28 -27.65 18.99
N ASP A 734 44.91 -27.15 17.80
CA ASP A 734 45.48 -27.60 16.53
C ASP A 734 46.97 -27.30 16.42
N GLU A 735 47.38 -26.09 16.83
CA GLU A 735 48.80 -25.71 16.91
C GLU A 735 49.55 -26.60 17.91
N ARG A 736 48.96 -26.87 19.08
CA ARG A 736 49.57 -27.74 20.10
C ARG A 736 49.70 -29.19 19.62
N ASN A 737 48.72 -29.71 18.88
CA ASN A 737 48.80 -31.04 18.29
C ASN A 737 49.91 -31.11 17.23
N THR A 738 50.04 -30.09 16.38
CA THR A 738 51.14 -29.99 15.41
C THR A 738 52.50 -29.96 16.11
N ALA A 739 52.64 -29.19 17.19
CA ALA A 739 53.86 -29.16 17.99
C ALA A 739 54.17 -30.53 18.66
N LEU A 740 53.15 -31.28 19.07
CA LEU A 740 53.31 -32.64 19.60
C LEU A 740 53.70 -33.64 18.50
N ASP A 741 53.18 -33.51 17.29
CA ASP A 741 53.59 -34.30 16.11
C ASP A 741 55.08 -34.05 15.79
N GLU A 742 55.52 -32.80 15.74
CA GLU A 742 56.94 -32.49 15.53
C GLU A 742 57.84 -33.05 16.65
N ARG A 743 57.36 -33.02 17.89
CA ARG A 743 58.09 -33.59 19.03
C ARG A 743 58.16 -35.11 18.93
N TYR A 744 57.08 -35.76 18.53
CA TYR A 744 57.04 -37.20 18.25
C TYR A 744 58.09 -37.56 17.20
N ASP A 745 58.14 -36.86 16.07
CA ASP A 745 59.09 -37.13 14.98
C ASP A 745 60.55 -37.02 15.46
N LYS A 746 60.86 -35.97 16.26
CA LYS A 746 62.18 -35.77 16.86
C LYS A 746 62.56 -36.91 17.82
N LEU A 747 61.62 -37.36 18.64
CA LEU A 747 61.82 -38.48 19.57
C LEU A 747 61.98 -39.80 18.83
N GLU A 748 61.18 -40.07 17.79
CA GLU A 748 61.28 -41.27 16.96
C GLU A 748 62.67 -41.33 16.32
N MET A 749 63.15 -40.25 15.70
CA MET A 749 64.49 -40.19 15.11
C MET A 749 65.58 -40.45 16.16
N LYS A 750 65.48 -39.84 17.34
CA LYS A 750 66.42 -40.04 18.45
C LYS A 750 66.44 -41.50 18.90
N TYR A 751 65.28 -42.12 19.11
CA TYR A 751 65.19 -43.52 19.52
C TYR A 751 65.70 -44.45 18.41
N ARG A 752 65.39 -44.19 17.14
CA ARG A 752 65.96 -44.94 16.00
C ARG A 752 67.49 -44.92 15.99
N LEU A 753 68.10 -43.75 16.20
CA LEU A 753 69.56 -43.63 16.29
C LEU A 753 70.12 -44.42 17.47
N GLN A 754 69.52 -44.30 18.65
CA GLN A 754 69.95 -45.01 19.86
C GLN A 754 69.86 -46.54 19.70
N PHE A 755 68.76 -47.03 19.13
CA PHE A 755 68.57 -48.46 18.86
C PHE A 755 69.48 -48.98 17.74
N SER A 756 69.76 -48.18 16.71
CA SER A 756 70.72 -48.54 15.65
C SER A 756 72.15 -48.65 16.20
N LEU A 757 72.56 -47.71 17.08
CA LEU A 757 73.84 -47.79 17.80
C LEU A 757 73.89 -49.03 18.70
N LEU A 758 72.81 -49.33 19.43
CA LEU A 758 72.71 -50.53 20.25
C LEU A 758 72.86 -51.81 19.40
N GLN A 759 72.21 -51.87 18.23
CA GLN A 759 72.33 -53.00 17.30
C GLN A 759 73.77 -53.15 16.78
N SER A 760 74.44 -52.03 16.47
CA SER A 760 75.85 -52.05 16.07
C SER A 760 76.75 -52.59 17.20
N ILE A 761 76.55 -52.14 18.44
CA ILE A 761 77.27 -52.64 19.61
C ILE A 761 76.99 -54.13 19.84
N LEU A 762 75.73 -54.55 19.73
CA LEU A 762 75.33 -55.95 19.86
C LEU A 762 75.96 -56.81 18.76
N SER A 763 75.97 -56.35 17.51
CA SER A 763 76.61 -57.04 16.39
C SER A 763 78.12 -57.15 16.58
N GLN A 764 78.79 -56.08 17.02
CA GLN A 764 80.21 -56.09 17.37
C GLN A 764 80.49 -57.04 18.54
N SER A 765 79.63 -57.06 19.56
CA SER A 765 79.74 -57.97 20.70
C SER A 765 79.49 -59.42 20.29
N GLN A 766 78.57 -59.69 19.37
CA GLN A 766 78.32 -61.01 18.81
C GLN A 766 79.51 -61.45 17.96
N SER A 767 80.03 -60.61 17.06
CA SER A 767 81.26 -60.89 16.31
C SER A 767 82.45 -61.15 17.22
N THR A 768 82.62 -60.36 18.28
CA THR A 768 83.67 -60.57 19.30
C THR A 768 83.48 -61.91 20.01
N ARG A 769 82.24 -62.22 20.44
CA ARG A 769 81.92 -63.50 21.07
C ARG A 769 82.14 -64.67 20.11
N ASP A 770 81.77 -64.55 18.85
CA ASP A 770 81.92 -65.60 17.86
C ASP A 770 83.41 -65.79 17.51
N SER A 771 84.20 -64.71 17.49
CA SER A 771 85.66 -64.74 17.38
C SER A 771 86.33 -65.39 18.59
N LEU A 772 85.92 -65.03 19.81
CA LEU A 772 86.38 -65.69 21.04
C LEU A 772 85.97 -67.17 21.06
N THR A 773 84.74 -67.49 20.66
CA THR A 773 84.25 -68.87 20.56
C THR A 773 85.10 -69.65 19.56
N ALA A 774 85.39 -69.09 18.38
CA ALA A 774 86.28 -69.73 17.40
C ALA A 774 87.73 -69.90 17.89
N GLN A 775 88.26 -68.98 18.70
CA GLN A 775 89.57 -69.13 19.35
C GLN A 775 89.57 -70.22 20.44
N PHE A 776 88.51 -70.31 21.24
CA PHE A 776 88.37 -71.32 22.29
C PHE A 776 87.93 -72.70 21.77
N SER A 777 87.43 -72.79 20.53
CA SER A 777 87.07 -74.06 19.86
C SER A 777 88.24 -74.71 19.10
N ASN A 778 89.38 -74.01 18.96
CA ASN A 778 90.60 -74.48 18.29
C ASN A 778 91.75 -74.84 19.27
N ASN A 779 91.43 -75.01 20.55
CA ASN A 779 92.16 -75.83 21.52
C ASN A 779 91.24 -76.97 21.97
#